data_AF-A0A1Y0VNS5-F1
#
_entry.id   AF-A0A1Y0VNS5-F1
#
_cell.length_a   1.000
_cell.length_b   1.000
_cell.length_c   1.000
_cell.angle_alpha   90.00
_cell.angle_beta   90.00
_cell.angle_gamma   90.00
#
_symmetry.space_group_name_H-M   'P 1'
#
loop_
_entity.id
_entity.type
_entity.pdbx_description
1 polymer ?
#
loop_
_entity_poly.entity_id
_entity_poly.type
_entity_poly.pdbx_seq_one_letter_code
_entity_poly.pdbx_strand_id
1 'polypeptide(L)'
;MNKTKYAVVDLEMTGSDFDGDNRIIQIGCAFVENGKIVDTFQSKVNPQRPIPAGITKLTGITDEQVQNAPKFNDIVDEVYRKLVDTVFVAHNVEFDFPFLNQELVRSGYPELNIPAVDTVSLSQIVFSFTKGYRLRDLTSYLKIEHDDPHSADSDAIATANLLIAIKKNLQQLPIVTLERLVELGKDLPRQTLSILKDALHENKQNPQKIDVDLMVVDGVALKKPIALQTEHQADEKLVYPRGKREKEQLYNGTLSWRKLQGSIMNFTHQQFSVTEGFKKHVVIEAPTGSGKTLGYLFPLSYIAREQQRKVVVSVPTTILQNQVLAVGRQQLNAILETPMQFAILKGSSNYLNLEAFMKSITHQTLSKDSGLVAMKILVWLTKTDTGDFDEINHHINFSNFVDGIRHHGKTVLNPKSKFFEYDFYRRAMKKLKYADFIITNHRYLALHADEIGESDQQPLLVIDEAQHFPTIVSNMNQKFLDLNELMMETHRLVSRLVMNHKRNLIQATKHQPLAGFHIRRFVNSLEHINTQITEIQQKLFDKFVAPRKKNLYENQPAEIVIKNNVINQMAKHEFHQVVQELANTFIEFDALDRFFKDQELTPEIRDDWAQIKAFQSNLTKFYDAIREITDHLNQNIYWITLGPNHDPGSIRIGKEILDTGEFYRQKIEPFYHKVLLIGGTLFFEHKRSYFLDQFGLHKPETSIRTFRRGVDFENQLDFEVLQSDFTIDYESNQDQYADFLAEAIEALTRDINRQTLVLFNSLETLRNVYNRLHDSDLNESRRIIAQGIHGSKAKIIREFNDEENAILFGAASFWEGVDFPGDRLEYLIVTRLPFRSPEDRMVQFARKNKRSSFMSFVLPDALLTFKQGIGRLIRNSDDTGVAVMLDNRIINKDYGKLFIKQLPSGVNANLGNINEVKERVNNFFNNQE
;
A
#
# COMPACT_ATOMS: atom_id res chain seq x y z
N MET A 1 49.39 -3.21 -0.43
CA MET A 1 48.15 -4.03 -0.45
C MET A 1 48.02 -4.59 -1.85
N ASN A 2 47.88 -5.91 -2.00
CA ASN A 2 47.50 -6.47 -3.30
C ASN A 2 46.19 -5.81 -3.74
N LYS A 3 46.16 -5.29 -4.96
CA LYS A 3 44.99 -4.60 -5.48
C LYS A 3 43.93 -5.64 -5.82
N THR A 4 42.84 -5.66 -5.07
CA THR A 4 41.72 -6.57 -5.33
C THR A 4 41.11 -6.24 -6.69
N LYS A 5 41.14 -7.21 -7.60
CA LYS A 5 40.48 -7.12 -8.91
C LYS A 5 39.10 -7.77 -8.81
N TYR A 6 38.05 -7.03 -9.16
CA TYR A 6 36.69 -7.55 -9.20
C TYR A 6 36.32 -7.90 -10.64
N ALA A 7 35.72 -9.07 -10.85
CA ALA A 7 35.14 -9.46 -12.12
C ALA A 7 33.61 -9.38 -11.97
N VAL A 8 33.02 -8.37 -12.58
CA VAL A 8 31.58 -8.15 -12.59
C VAL A 8 30.99 -8.89 -13.78
N VAL A 9 30.14 -9.87 -13.52
CA VAL A 9 29.66 -10.82 -14.53
C VAL A 9 28.14 -10.74 -14.60
N ASP A 10 27.64 -10.78 -15.82
CA ASP A 10 26.23 -10.92 -16.16
C ASP A 10 26.08 -12.00 -17.24
N LEU A 11 25.01 -12.81 -17.12
CA LEU A 11 24.79 -14.00 -17.93
C LEU A 11 23.38 -14.03 -18.49
N GLU A 12 23.28 -14.23 -19.80
CA GLU A 12 22.01 -14.55 -20.44
C GLU A 12 21.92 -16.05 -20.70
N MET A 13 20.74 -16.63 -20.49
CA MET A 13 20.54 -18.08 -20.43
C MET A 13 19.27 -18.52 -21.18
N THR A 14 19.21 -19.79 -21.59
CA THR A 14 18.01 -20.37 -22.22
C THR A 14 16.83 -20.60 -21.26
N GLY A 15 16.98 -20.31 -19.96
CA GLY A 15 15.96 -20.54 -18.93
C GLY A 15 16.47 -20.20 -17.52
N SER A 16 15.59 -20.24 -16.52
CA SER A 16 15.85 -19.76 -15.15
C SER A 16 16.17 -20.85 -14.11
N ASP A 17 16.15 -22.12 -14.49
CA ASP A 17 16.37 -23.23 -13.55
C ASP A 17 17.80 -23.78 -13.66
N PHE A 18 18.43 -24.03 -12.52
CA PHE A 18 19.76 -24.66 -12.41
C PHE A 18 19.72 -26.17 -12.69
N ASP A 19 18.61 -26.80 -12.34
CA ASP A 19 18.40 -28.23 -12.56
C ASP A 19 17.78 -28.44 -13.94
N GLY A 20 18.58 -28.97 -14.86
CA GLY A 20 18.14 -29.28 -16.22
C GLY A 20 19.14 -28.85 -17.27
N ASP A 21 18.68 -28.78 -18.51
CA ASP A 21 19.55 -28.62 -19.66
C ASP A 21 19.77 -27.16 -20.10
N ASN A 22 19.43 -26.17 -19.26
CA ASN A 22 19.61 -24.75 -19.62
C ASN A 22 21.08 -24.41 -19.86
N ARG A 23 21.34 -23.51 -20.82
CA ARG A 23 22.70 -23.15 -21.30
C ARG A 23 22.88 -21.64 -21.35
N ILE A 24 24.13 -21.19 -21.24
CA ILE A 24 24.51 -19.79 -21.43
C ILE A 24 24.41 -19.44 -22.92
N ILE A 25 23.77 -18.30 -23.24
CA ILE A 25 23.66 -17.74 -24.59
C ILE A 25 24.48 -16.46 -24.77
N GLN A 26 24.79 -15.75 -23.69
CA GLN A 26 25.74 -14.64 -23.68
C GLN A 26 26.41 -14.54 -22.31
N ILE A 27 27.68 -14.16 -22.31
CA ILE A 27 28.43 -13.79 -21.11
C ILE A 27 28.99 -12.38 -21.30
N GLY A 28 28.75 -11.51 -20.31
CA GLY A 28 29.36 -10.19 -20.20
C GLY A 28 30.20 -10.11 -18.92
N CYS A 29 31.38 -9.50 -19.02
CA CYS A 29 32.30 -9.35 -17.91
C CYS A 29 32.95 -7.95 -17.95
N ALA A 30 32.92 -7.24 -16.83
CA ALA A 30 33.65 -6.00 -16.63
C ALA A 30 34.61 -6.12 -15.44
N PHE A 31 35.88 -5.80 -15.65
CA PHE A 31 36.90 -5.90 -14.60
C PHE A 31 37.12 -4.55 -13.93
N VAL A 32 36.95 -4.49 -12.61
CA VAL A 32 37.11 -3.28 -11.81
C VAL A 32 38.36 -3.37 -10.95
N GLU A 33 39.23 -2.38 -11.07
CA GLU A 33 40.41 -2.21 -10.22
C GLU A 33 40.58 -0.73 -9.84
N ASN A 34 40.88 -0.45 -8.58
CA ASN A 34 41.04 0.92 -8.05
C ASN A 34 39.85 1.86 -8.37
N GLY A 35 38.63 1.31 -8.37
CA GLY A 35 37.41 2.08 -8.64
C GLY A 35 37.23 2.52 -10.10
N LYS A 36 37.92 1.85 -11.04
CA LYS A 36 37.78 2.07 -12.49
C LYS A 36 37.60 0.74 -13.20
N ILE A 37 36.82 0.75 -14.28
CA ILE A 37 36.75 -0.38 -15.21
C ILE A 37 38.07 -0.37 -15.99
N VAL A 38 38.82 -1.48 -15.95
CA VAL A 38 40.16 -1.62 -16.55
C VAL A 38 40.20 -2.54 -17.76
N ASP A 39 39.23 -3.45 -17.88
CA ASP A 39 39.10 -4.39 -18.99
C ASP A 39 37.64 -4.86 -19.09
N THR A 40 37.22 -5.34 -20.26
CA THR A 40 35.93 -5.99 -20.48
C THR A 40 36.10 -7.25 -21.32
N PHE A 41 35.20 -8.21 -21.14
CA PHE A 41 35.12 -9.41 -21.96
C PHE A 41 33.66 -9.68 -22.26
N GLN A 42 33.35 -10.05 -23.49
CA GLN A 42 32.01 -10.43 -23.89
C GLN A 42 32.05 -11.52 -24.97
N SER A 43 31.08 -12.42 -24.92
CA SER A 43 30.87 -13.40 -25.97
C SER A 43 29.41 -13.81 -26.03
N LYS A 44 28.84 -13.84 -27.24
CA LYS A 44 27.69 -14.70 -27.51
C LYS A 44 28.14 -16.16 -27.50
N VAL A 45 27.26 -17.05 -27.11
CA VAL A 45 27.55 -18.48 -26.93
C VAL A 45 26.49 -19.27 -27.67
N ASN A 46 26.91 -20.24 -28.48
CA ASN A 46 26.00 -21.20 -29.08
C ASN A 46 25.55 -22.21 -27.99
N PRO A 47 24.27 -22.19 -27.55
CA PRO A 47 23.80 -23.07 -26.49
C PRO A 47 23.64 -24.53 -26.95
N GLN A 48 23.79 -24.81 -28.25
CA GLN A 48 23.55 -26.12 -28.87
C GLN A 48 22.12 -26.64 -28.68
N ARG A 49 21.16 -25.72 -28.53
CA ARG A 49 19.73 -25.99 -28.41
C ARG A 49 18.91 -24.75 -28.81
N PRO A 50 17.63 -24.93 -29.17
CA PRO A 50 16.75 -23.79 -29.46
C PRO A 50 16.59 -22.87 -28.25
N ILE A 51 16.60 -21.56 -28.49
CA ILE A 51 16.27 -20.54 -27.49
C ILE A 51 14.74 -20.41 -27.40
N PRO A 52 14.12 -20.55 -26.22
CA PRO A 52 12.68 -20.35 -26.09
C PRO A 52 12.24 -18.95 -26.52
N ALA A 53 11.07 -18.83 -27.17
CA ALA A 53 10.55 -17.55 -27.67
C ALA A 53 10.44 -16.48 -26.57
N GLY A 54 10.06 -16.87 -25.35
CA GLY A 54 10.01 -15.98 -24.20
C GLY A 54 11.37 -15.38 -23.82
N ILE A 55 12.46 -16.15 -23.94
CA ILE A 55 13.82 -15.67 -23.71
C ILE A 55 14.28 -14.76 -24.84
N THR A 56 13.99 -15.12 -26.09
CA THR A 56 14.29 -14.27 -27.26
C THR A 56 13.64 -12.89 -27.12
N LYS A 57 12.40 -12.83 -26.64
CA LYS A 57 11.69 -11.57 -26.38
C LYS A 57 12.31 -10.77 -25.23
N LEU A 58 12.89 -11.45 -24.24
CA LEU A 58 13.51 -10.81 -23.08
C LEU A 58 14.89 -10.23 -23.39
N THR A 59 15.74 -10.98 -24.10
CA THR A 59 17.16 -10.67 -24.31
C THR A 59 17.46 -10.11 -25.69
N GLY A 60 16.53 -10.24 -26.65
CA GLY A 60 16.74 -9.91 -28.05
C GLY A 60 17.67 -10.86 -28.80
N ILE A 61 18.18 -11.92 -28.15
CA ILE A 61 19.09 -12.90 -28.75
C ILE A 61 18.29 -14.00 -29.46
N THR A 62 18.49 -14.13 -30.77
CA THR A 62 17.83 -15.16 -31.59
C THR A 62 18.74 -16.36 -31.86
N ASP A 63 18.14 -17.51 -32.18
CA ASP A 63 18.88 -18.71 -32.61
C ASP A 63 19.85 -18.43 -33.77
N GLU A 64 19.44 -17.61 -34.74
CA GLU A 64 20.28 -17.22 -35.89
C GLU A 64 21.54 -16.45 -35.47
N GLN A 65 21.44 -15.58 -34.45
CA GLN A 65 22.57 -14.80 -33.97
C GLN A 65 23.62 -15.66 -33.25
N VAL A 66 23.20 -16.72 -32.56
CA VAL A 66 24.11 -17.59 -31.79
C VAL A 66 24.54 -18.84 -32.56
N GLN A 67 23.93 -19.14 -33.71
CA GLN A 67 24.25 -20.33 -34.50
C GLN A 67 25.74 -20.40 -34.88
N ASN A 68 26.32 -19.26 -35.25
CA ASN A 68 27.73 -19.13 -35.64
C ASN A 68 28.64 -18.63 -34.50
N ALA A 69 28.08 -18.41 -33.30
CA ALA A 69 28.85 -18.04 -32.12
C ALA A 69 29.68 -19.24 -31.61
N PRO A 70 30.79 -19.01 -30.90
CA PRO A 70 31.55 -20.10 -30.29
C PRO A 70 30.68 -20.88 -29.29
N LYS A 71 30.95 -22.18 -29.12
CA LYS A 71 30.37 -22.94 -28.00
C LYS A 71 31.06 -22.52 -26.72
N PHE A 72 30.43 -22.78 -25.58
CA PHE A 72 31.06 -22.46 -24.30
C PHE A 72 32.42 -23.16 -24.13
N ASN A 73 32.55 -24.42 -24.58
CA ASN A 73 33.82 -25.16 -24.61
C ASN A 73 34.94 -24.47 -25.42
N ASP A 74 34.60 -23.61 -26.38
CA ASP A 74 35.59 -22.91 -27.21
C ASP A 74 36.14 -21.66 -26.50
N ILE A 75 35.40 -21.12 -25.52
CA ILE A 75 35.78 -19.90 -24.76
C ILE A 75 36.13 -20.18 -23.29
N VAL A 76 35.88 -21.39 -22.80
CA VAL A 76 36.03 -21.76 -21.38
C VAL A 76 37.43 -21.49 -20.83
N ASP A 77 38.49 -21.78 -21.61
CA ASP A 77 39.88 -21.53 -21.25
C ASP A 77 40.16 -20.04 -20.98
N GLU A 78 39.56 -19.15 -21.77
CA GLU A 78 39.72 -17.70 -21.62
C GLU A 78 38.91 -17.18 -20.43
N VAL A 79 37.64 -17.59 -20.33
CA VAL A 79 36.74 -17.22 -19.22
C VAL A 79 37.36 -17.63 -17.89
N TYR A 80 37.80 -18.88 -17.77
CA TYR A 80 38.41 -19.39 -16.55
C TYR A 80 39.66 -18.60 -16.16
N ARG A 81 40.60 -18.40 -17.09
CA ARG A 81 41.84 -17.63 -16.82
C ARG A 81 41.58 -16.18 -16.42
N LYS A 82 40.56 -15.53 -17.01
CA LYS A 82 40.21 -14.14 -16.69
C LYS A 82 39.57 -14.00 -15.30
N LEU A 83 38.86 -15.03 -14.82
CA LEU A 83 38.14 -15.02 -13.54
C LEU A 83 38.97 -15.53 -12.36
N VAL A 84 39.95 -16.42 -12.60
CA VAL A 84 40.89 -16.86 -11.55
C VAL A 84 41.60 -15.66 -10.91
N ASP A 85 41.81 -15.74 -9.60
CA ASP A 85 42.40 -14.68 -8.76
C ASP A 85 41.62 -13.35 -8.74
N THR A 86 40.33 -13.36 -9.08
CA THR A 86 39.42 -12.20 -8.93
C THR A 86 38.37 -12.44 -7.84
N VAL A 87 37.67 -11.37 -7.46
CA VAL A 87 36.41 -11.47 -6.71
C VAL A 87 35.25 -11.41 -7.70
N PHE A 88 34.45 -12.45 -7.77
CA PHE A 88 33.27 -12.51 -8.62
C PHE A 88 32.18 -11.59 -8.07
N VAL A 89 31.54 -10.81 -8.94
CA VAL A 89 30.47 -9.88 -8.56
C VAL A 89 29.33 -10.02 -9.57
N ALA A 90 28.09 -10.09 -9.10
CA ALA A 90 26.92 -10.10 -9.98
C ALA A 90 25.75 -9.31 -9.40
N HIS A 91 24.73 -9.07 -10.22
CA HIS A 91 23.46 -8.46 -9.82
C HIS A 91 22.38 -9.49 -9.42
N ASN A 92 22.80 -10.68 -9.04
CA ASN A 92 22.11 -11.63 -8.16
C ASN A 92 23.06 -12.83 -7.95
N VAL A 93 24.03 -12.72 -7.06
CA VAL A 93 25.19 -13.64 -7.07
C VAL A 93 24.83 -15.12 -6.81
N GLU A 94 23.71 -15.37 -6.12
CA GLU A 94 23.22 -16.74 -5.89
C GLU A 94 22.64 -17.37 -7.16
N PHE A 95 22.48 -16.59 -8.24
CA PHE A 95 22.06 -17.03 -9.55
C PHE A 95 23.23 -17.18 -10.52
N ASP A 96 23.94 -16.10 -10.83
CA ASP A 96 24.97 -16.11 -11.88
C ASP A 96 26.15 -17.04 -11.53
N PHE A 97 26.58 -17.03 -10.27
CA PHE A 97 27.81 -17.74 -9.87
C PHE A 97 27.64 -19.27 -9.88
N PRO A 98 26.58 -19.86 -9.30
CA PRO A 98 26.34 -21.30 -9.42
C PRO A 98 26.14 -21.75 -10.87
N PHE A 99 25.43 -20.96 -11.69
CA PHE A 99 25.17 -21.31 -13.09
C PHE A 99 26.46 -21.35 -13.91
N LEU A 100 27.34 -20.35 -13.75
CA LEU A 100 28.65 -20.35 -14.40
C LEU A 100 29.48 -21.57 -13.99
N ASN A 101 29.51 -21.91 -12.70
CA ASN A 101 30.25 -23.08 -12.21
C ASN A 101 29.72 -24.38 -12.79
N GLN A 102 28.40 -24.53 -12.94
CA GLN A 102 27.80 -25.68 -13.58
C GLN A 102 28.25 -25.80 -15.05
N GLU A 103 28.28 -24.69 -15.78
CA GLU A 103 28.71 -24.67 -17.19
C GLU A 103 30.22 -24.93 -17.35
N LEU A 104 31.04 -24.46 -16.40
CA LEU A 104 32.47 -24.82 -16.32
C LEU A 104 32.65 -26.34 -16.14
N VAL A 105 31.94 -26.94 -15.19
CA VAL A 105 32.00 -28.39 -14.91
C VAL A 105 31.58 -29.22 -16.12
N ARG A 106 30.49 -28.81 -16.80
CA ARG A 106 30.04 -29.45 -18.06
C ARG A 106 31.10 -29.42 -19.15
N SER A 107 31.94 -28.38 -19.15
CA SER A 107 32.99 -28.15 -20.14
C SER A 107 34.32 -28.82 -19.78
N GLY A 108 34.36 -29.60 -18.69
CA GLY A 108 35.55 -30.32 -18.23
C GLY A 108 36.48 -29.47 -17.36
N TYR A 109 36.06 -28.28 -16.93
CA TYR A 109 36.80 -27.41 -16.00
C TYR A 109 36.36 -27.64 -14.55
N PRO A 110 37.24 -27.44 -13.56
CA PRO A 110 36.83 -27.43 -12.16
C PRO A 110 35.96 -26.19 -11.86
N GLU A 111 35.15 -26.26 -10.81
CA GLU A 111 34.43 -25.09 -10.29
C GLU A 111 35.41 -23.98 -9.89
N LEU A 112 35.00 -22.72 -10.06
CA LEU A 112 35.71 -21.55 -9.53
C LEU A 112 35.51 -21.49 -8.02
N ASN A 113 36.61 -21.66 -7.28
CA ASN A 113 36.65 -21.46 -5.84
C ASN A 113 37.21 -20.08 -5.50
N ILE A 114 36.50 -19.04 -5.93
CA ILE A 114 36.85 -17.62 -5.70
C ILE A 114 35.78 -16.94 -4.82
N PRO A 115 36.13 -15.84 -4.11
CA PRO A 115 35.14 -15.07 -3.36
C PRO A 115 34.09 -14.47 -4.30
N ALA A 116 32.83 -14.47 -3.87
CA ALA A 116 31.71 -13.92 -4.64
C ALA A 116 30.92 -12.87 -3.83
N VAL A 117 30.42 -11.84 -4.49
CA VAL A 117 29.74 -10.67 -3.89
C VAL A 117 28.44 -10.34 -4.63
N ASP A 118 27.41 -10.05 -3.86
CA ASP A 118 26.07 -9.68 -4.33
C ASP A 118 25.86 -8.16 -4.32
N THR A 119 25.62 -7.57 -5.50
CA THR A 119 25.32 -6.12 -5.57
C THR A 119 23.89 -5.78 -5.18
N VAL A 120 22.95 -6.74 -5.23
CA VAL A 120 21.54 -6.50 -4.85
C VAL A 120 21.46 -6.18 -3.35
N SER A 121 22.00 -7.04 -2.50
CA SER A 121 21.99 -6.87 -1.04
C SER A 121 22.74 -5.61 -0.61
N LEU A 122 23.84 -5.27 -1.28
CA LEU A 122 24.58 -4.03 -1.02
C LEU A 122 23.77 -2.80 -1.45
N SER A 123 23.17 -2.82 -2.63
CA SER A 123 22.31 -1.73 -3.13
C SER A 123 21.13 -1.49 -2.20
N GLN A 124 20.54 -2.59 -1.72
CA GLN A 124 19.48 -2.59 -0.73
C GLN A 124 19.87 -1.83 0.55
N ILE A 125 21.08 -2.04 1.06
CA ILE A 125 21.58 -1.35 2.26
C ILE A 125 21.87 0.13 1.98
N VAL A 126 22.52 0.44 0.85
CA VAL A 126 23.10 1.76 0.59
C VAL A 126 22.08 2.78 0.04
N PHE A 127 21.15 2.34 -0.81
CA PHE A 127 20.24 3.20 -1.56
C PHE A 127 18.82 3.15 -1.02
N SER A 128 18.57 3.81 0.12
CA SER A 128 17.30 3.72 0.83
C SER A 128 16.08 4.33 0.11
N PHE A 129 16.27 5.23 -0.88
CA PHE A 129 15.20 6.01 -1.52
C PHE A 129 14.93 5.66 -3.00
N THR A 130 15.50 4.57 -3.52
CA THR A 130 15.21 4.14 -4.92
C THR A 130 13.75 3.67 -5.07
N LYS A 131 13.23 3.50 -6.29
CA LYS A 131 11.90 2.90 -6.55
C LYS A 131 11.92 1.37 -6.54
N GLY A 132 13.08 0.78 -6.81
CA GLY A 132 13.32 -0.67 -6.86
C GLY A 132 14.81 -0.99 -6.93
N TYR A 133 15.14 -2.27 -6.81
CA TYR A 133 16.53 -2.77 -6.83
C TYR A 133 16.81 -3.63 -8.06
N ARG A 134 16.00 -3.55 -9.10
CA ARG A 134 16.40 -4.06 -10.43
C ARG A 134 17.49 -3.15 -10.97
N LEU A 135 18.37 -3.68 -11.81
CA LEU A 135 19.48 -2.91 -12.38
C LEU A 135 19.00 -1.62 -13.04
N ARG A 136 17.95 -1.70 -13.88
CA ARG A 136 17.31 -0.53 -14.53
C ARG A 136 16.85 0.57 -13.55
N ASP A 137 16.34 0.18 -12.38
CA ASP A 137 15.83 1.13 -11.39
C ASP A 137 17.00 1.88 -10.73
N LEU A 138 18.10 1.16 -10.49
CA LEU A 138 19.32 1.67 -9.88
C LEU A 138 20.15 2.52 -10.85
N THR A 139 20.26 2.12 -12.12
CA THR A 139 20.95 2.92 -13.15
C THR A 139 20.22 4.25 -13.37
N SER A 140 18.88 4.22 -13.47
CA SER A 140 18.05 5.44 -13.55
C SER A 140 18.22 6.33 -12.30
N TYR A 141 18.20 5.74 -11.10
CA TYR A 141 18.40 6.46 -9.84
C TYR A 141 19.79 7.13 -9.74
N LEU A 142 20.83 6.42 -10.17
CA LEU A 142 22.21 6.90 -10.12
C LEU A 142 22.63 7.72 -11.35
N LYS A 143 21.75 7.84 -12.35
CA LYS A 143 22.05 8.45 -13.66
C LYS A 143 23.27 7.81 -14.33
N ILE A 144 23.34 6.47 -14.28
CA ILE A 144 24.33 5.68 -15.01
C ILE A 144 23.78 5.47 -16.42
N GLU A 145 24.59 5.79 -17.45
CA GLU A 145 24.24 5.52 -18.85
C GLU A 145 24.10 4.02 -19.07
N HIS A 146 23.01 3.62 -19.75
CA HIS A 146 22.62 2.23 -19.97
C HIS A 146 22.07 2.13 -21.40
N ASP A 147 22.99 2.13 -22.36
CA ASP A 147 22.70 2.40 -23.78
C ASP A 147 22.04 1.21 -24.52
N ASP A 148 21.97 0.04 -23.88
CA ASP A 148 21.22 -1.15 -24.35
C ASP A 148 20.84 -2.04 -23.14
N PRO A 149 19.65 -1.88 -22.55
CA PRO A 149 19.17 -2.77 -21.50
C PRO A 149 18.91 -4.17 -22.07
N HIS A 150 19.40 -5.22 -21.40
CA HIS A 150 19.24 -6.65 -21.77
C HIS A 150 20.32 -7.28 -22.68
N SER A 151 21.45 -6.60 -22.87
CA SER A 151 22.68 -7.25 -23.34
C SER A 151 23.67 -7.45 -22.19
N ALA A 152 24.21 -8.67 -22.07
CA ALA A 152 25.03 -9.05 -20.91
C ALA A 152 26.26 -8.15 -20.70
N ASP A 153 26.84 -7.60 -21.78
CA ASP A 153 27.99 -6.70 -21.72
C ASP A 153 27.63 -5.32 -21.17
N SER A 154 26.50 -4.75 -21.63
CA SER A 154 25.94 -3.50 -21.14
C SER A 154 25.56 -3.61 -19.65
N ASP A 155 24.91 -4.72 -19.27
CA ASP A 155 24.48 -4.97 -17.89
C ASP A 155 25.67 -5.24 -16.94
N ALA A 156 26.73 -5.91 -17.40
CA ALA A 156 27.96 -6.09 -16.64
C ALA A 156 28.68 -4.74 -16.39
N ILE A 157 28.73 -3.84 -17.38
CA ILE A 157 29.31 -2.50 -17.25
C ILE A 157 28.46 -1.64 -16.30
N ALA A 158 27.14 -1.66 -16.45
CA ALA A 158 26.22 -0.96 -15.56
C ALA A 158 26.37 -1.45 -14.10
N THR A 159 26.47 -2.76 -13.90
CA THR A 159 26.69 -3.38 -12.58
C THR A 159 28.07 -3.02 -12.01
N ALA A 160 29.09 -2.87 -12.86
CA ALA A 160 30.42 -2.42 -12.43
C ALA A 160 30.41 -0.97 -11.94
N ASN A 161 29.73 -0.08 -12.67
CA ASN A 161 29.51 1.30 -12.24
C ASN A 161 28.68 1.37 -10.94
N LEU A 162 27.67 0.49 -10.80
CA LEU A 162 26.90 0.34 -9.58
C LEU A 162 27.79 -0.08 -8.39
N LEU A 163 28.66 -1.08 -8.55
CA LEU A 163 29.61 -1.51 -7.53
C LEU A 163 30.53 -0.36 -7.09
N ILE A 164 31.05 0.42 -8.03
CA ILE A 164 31.88 1.59 -7.75
C ILE A 164 31.09 2.62 -6.94
N ALA A 165 29.85 2.90 -7.33
CA ALA A 165 28.97 3.82 -6.62
C ALA A 165 28.65 3.34 -5.19
N ILE A 166 28.39 2.04 -5.01
CA ILE A 166 28.18 1.40 -3.69
C ILE A 166 29.41 1.62 -2.81
N LYS A 167 30.61 1.25 -3.28
CA LYS A 167 31.85 1.39 -2.50
C LYS A 167 32.10 2.85 -2.11
N LYS A 168 31.89 3.80 -3.03
CA LYS A 168 32.01 5.24 -2.74
C LYS A 168 31.03 5.72 -1.67
N ASN A 169 29.78 5.26 -1.71
CA ASN A 169 28.79 5.63 -0.70
C ASN A 169 29.12 5.01 0.66
N LEU A 170 29.56 3.75 0.70
CA LEU A 170 29.99 3.09 1.95
C LEU A 170 31.18 3.82 2.60
N GLN A 171 32.13 4.30 1.79
CA GLN A 171 33.27 5.09 2.27
C GLN A 171 32.84 6.41 2.94
N GLN A 172 31.70 6.97 2.56
CA GLN A 172 31.16 8.21 3.14
C GLN A 172 30.35 7.98 4.43
N LEU A 173 30.05 6.73 4.79
CA LEU A 173 29.28 6.44 5.98
C LEU A 173 30.12 6.66 7.25
N PRO A 174 29.51 7.15 8.35
CA PRO A 174 30.18 7.23 9.64
C PRO A 174 30.71 5.87 10.10
N ILE A 175 31.89 5.86 10.73
CA ILE A 175 32.54 4.63 11.25
C ILE A 175 31.58 3.84 12.14
N VAL A 176 30.85 4.52 13.03
CA VAL A 176 29.86 3.88 13.93
C VAL A 176 28.75 3.16 13.17
N THR A 177 28.36 3.66 11.99
CA THR A 177 27.38 3.00 11.12
C THR A 177 28.00 1.77 10.48
N LEU A 178 29.21 1.88 9.91
CA LEU A 178 29.92 0.76 9.29
C LEU A 178 30.20 -0.38 10.28
N GLU A 179 30.53 -0.07 11.53
CA GLU A 179 30.71 -1.08 12.59
C GLU A 179 29.44 -1.90 12.80
N ARG A 180 28.27 -1.24 12.90
CA ARG A 180 26.98 -1.93 13.01
C ARG A 180 26.62 -2.73 11.76
N LEU A 181 26.91 -2.22 10.57
CA LEU A 181 26.70 -2.95 9.32
C LEU A 181 27.52 -4.25 9.28
N VAL A 182 28.77 -4.22 9.74
CA VAL A 182 29.63 -5.42 9.80
C VAL A 182 29.15 -6.41 10.87
N GLU A 183 28.65 -5.94 12.01
CA GLU A 183 28.07 -6.80 13.06
C GLU A 183 26.84 -7.56 12.58
N LEU A 184 25.96 -6.89 11.84
CA LEU A 184 24.68 -7.41 11.35
C LEU A 184 24.81 -8.20 10.04
N GLY A 185 25.83 -7.93 9.22
CA GLY A 185 25.96 -8.47 7.87
C GLY A 185 26.46 -9.91 7.77
N LYS A 186 26.43 -10.70 8.85
CA LYS A 186 26.95 -12.09 8.88
C LYS A 186 26.22 -13.03 7.93
N ASP A 187 24.92 -12.80 7.73
CA ASP A 187 24.05 -13.63 6.89
C ASP A 187 23.89 -13.09 5.46
N LEU A 188 24.71 -12.09 5.06
CA LEU A 188 24.72 -11.61 3.67
C LEU A 188 25.15 -12.73 2.71
N PRO A 189 24.64 -12.75 1.47
CA PRO A 189 24.99 -13.79 0.49
C PRO A 189 26.50 -13.87 0.27
N ARG A 190 27.02 -15.11 0.15
CA ARG A 190 28.45 -15.38 -0.15
C ARG A 190 29.41 -14.54 0.71
N GLN A 191 30.44 -13.94 0.10
CA GLN A 191 31.44 -13.12 0.77
C GLN A 191 31.09 -11.62 0.70
N THR A 192 29.83 -11.25 0.48
CA THR A 192 29.37 -9.86 0.36
C THR A 192 29.76 -8.99 1.56
N LEU A 193 29.79 -9.56 2.77
CA LEU A 193 30.25 -8.90 4.00
C LEU A 193 31.68 -8.32 3.88
N SER A 194 32.53 -8.90 3.02
CA SER A 194 33.90 -8.40 2.80
C SER A 194 33.91 -6.94 2.35
N ILE A 195 32.98 -6.52 1.49
CA ILE A 195 32.89 -5.12 1.01
C ILE A 195 32.64 -4.14 2.16
N LEU A 196 31.81 -4.54 3.14
CA LEU A 196 31.54 -3.71 4.33
C LEU A 196 32.76 -3.67 5.26
N LYS A 197 33.46 -4.80 5.43
CA LYS A 197 34.70 -4.87 6.22
C LYS A 197 35.81 -4.02 5.61
N ASP A 198 35.96 -4.05 4.29
CA ASP A 198 36.93 -3.24 3.57
C ASP A 198 36.64 -1.74 3.76
N ALA A 199 35.38 -1.32 3.58
CA ALA A 199 34.97 0.06 3.81
C ALA A 199 35.21 0.53 5.26
N LEU A 200 34.96 -0.34 6.25
CA LEU A 200 35.26 -0.06 7.65
C LEU A 200 36.77 0.05 7.91
N HIS A 201 37.57 -0.83 7.32
CA HIS A 201 39.02 -0.82 7.46
C HIS A 201 39.63 0.44 6.86
N GLU A 202 39.23 0.80 5.64
CA GLU A 202 39.66 2.03 4.95
C GLU A 202 39.30 3.29 5.76
N ASN A 203 38.07 3.37 6.30
CA ASN A 203 37.66 4.49 7.14
C ASN A 203 38.39 4.56 8.48
N LYS A 204 38.77 3.42 9.07
CA LYS A 204 39.59 3.40 10.30
C LYS A 204 41.03 3.84 10.04
N GLN A 205 41.58 3.52 8.86
CA GLN A 205 42.93 3.95 8.47
C GLN A 205 42.99 5.42 8.08
N ASN A 206 41.96 5.92 7.39
CA ASN A 206 41.84 7.31 6.97
C ASN A 206 40.52 7.90 7.48
N PRO A 207 40.41 8.24 8.78
CA PRO A 207 39.18 8.77 9.35
C PRO A 207 38.74 10.05 8.66
N GLN A 208 37.58 9.99 8.00
CA GLN A 208 36.91 11.16 7.48
C GLN A 208 36.27 11.93 8.64
N LYS A 209 36.25 13.28 8.55
CA LYS A 209 35.41 14.06 9.48
C LYS A 209 33.95 13.70 9.20
N ILE A 210 33.18 13.48 10.27
CA ILE A 210 31.74 13.28 10.14
C ILE A 210 31.13 14.51 9.45
N ASP A 211 30.19 14.28 8.54
CA ASP A 211 29.47 15.35 7.85
C ASP A 211 28.89 16.34 8.88
N VAL A 212 28.92 17.63 8.55
CA VAL A 212 28.40 18.71 9.40
C VAL A 212 26.92 18.49 9.69
N ASP A 213 26.19 17.81 8.81
CA ASP A 213 24.77 17.51 8.97
C ASP A 213 24.50 16.23 9.79
N LEU A 214 25.53 15.54 10.28
CA LEU A 214 25.42 14.30 11.03
C LEU A 214 25.90 14.46 12.49
N MET A 215 25.29 13.68 13.38
CA MET A 215 25.67 13.57 14.79
C MET A 215 25.66 12.11 15.24
N VAL A 216 26.38 11.79 16.30
CA VAL A 216 26.38 10.45 16.90
C VAL A 216 25.68 10.50 18.25
N VAL A 217 24.68 9.64 18.43
CA VAL A 217 23.90 9.52 19.67
C VAL A 217 23.92 8.05 20.07
N ASP A 218 24.48 7.74 21.25
CA ASP A 218 24.51 6.38 21.82
C ASP A 218 24.98 5.28 20.84
N GLY A 219 26.00 5.58 20.05
CA GLY A 219 26.61 4.62 19.11
C GLY A 219 25.86 4.44 17.78
N VAL A 220 24.91 5.33 17.45
CA VAL A 220 24.30 5.41 16.11
C VAL A 220 24.46 6.81 15.52
N ALA A 221 24.75 6.89 14.22
CA ALA A 221 24.79 8.16 13.50
C ALA A 221 23.39 8.54 13.02
N LEU A 222 23.01 9.79 13.28
CA LEU A 222 21.72 10.38 12.93
C LEU A 222 21.96 11.69 12.16
N LYS A 223 21.06 12.02 11.24
CA LYS A 223 20.99 13.36 10.68
C LYS A 223 20.59 14.37 11.76
N LYS A 224 21.27 15.52 11.80
CA LYS A 224 20.98 16.61 12.73
C LYS A 224 19.58 17.17 12.46
N PRO A 225 18.75 17.36 13.51
CA PRO A 225 17.45 17.99 13.35
C PRO A 225 17.58 19.43 12.84
N ILE A 226 16.82 19.77 11.80
CA ILE A 226 16.67 21.14 11.34
C ILE A 226 15.92 21.94 12.42
N ALA A 227 16.48 23.11 12.79
CA ALA A 227 15.86 24.02 13.74
C ALA A 227 14.48 24.49 13.26
N LEU A 228 13.52 24.58 14.18
CA LEU A 228 12.19 25.07 13.85
C LEU A 228 12.21 26.59 13.72
N GLN A 229 11.63 27.11 12.64
CA GLN A 229 11.31 28.53 12.54
C GLN A 229 10.14 28.82 13.49
N THR A 230 10.42 29.49 14.60
CA THR A 230 9.44 29.77 15.66
C THR A 230 8.79 31.15 15.56
N GLU A 231 9.26 32.00 14.66
CA GLU A 231 8.72 33.36 14.48
C GLU A 231 7.69 33.37 13.35
N HIS A 232 6.45 33.72 13.69
CA HIS A 232 5.46 34.16 12.71
C HIS A 232 5.74 35.63 12.39
N GLN A 233 6.12 35.95 11.16
CA GLN A 233 6.18 37.35 10.73
C GLN A 233 4.74 37.90 10.68
N ALA A 234 4.52 39.00 11.41
CA ALA A 234 3.26 39.72 11.35
C ALA A 234 3.22 40.49 10.03
N ASP A 235 2.44 40.00 9.07
CA ASP A 235 2.24 40.70 7.81
C ASP A 235 1.30 41.90 7.98
N GLU A 236 1.54 42.94 7.17
CA GLU A 236 0.57 43.99 6.88
C GLU A 236 -0.76 43.40 6.39
N LYS A 237 -1.81 44.23 6.38
CA LYS A 237 -3.17 43.83 6.00
C LYS A 237 -3.20 43.32 4.55
N LEU A 238 -3.05 42.01 4.35
CA LEU A 238 -3.03 41.37 3.04
C LEU A 238 -4.39 41.49 2.33
N VAL A 239 -4.40 42.12 1.16
CA VAL A 239 -5.60 42.22 0.32
C VAL A 239 -5.66 41.02 -0.63
N TYR A 240 -6.75 40.26 -0.57
CA TYR A 240 -6.93 39.10 -1.44
C TYR A 240 -7.15 39.51 -2.91
N PRO A 241 -6.33 39.03 -3.88
CA PRO A 241 -6.47 39.37 -5.28
C PRO A 241 -7.67 38.61 -5.88
N ARG A 242 -8.74 39.31 -6.24
CA ARG A 242 -9.97 38.70 -6.82
C ARG A 242 -9.90 38.62 -8.34
N GLY A 243 -9.27 39.62 -8.98
CA GLY A 243 -9.23 39.77 -10.43
C GLY A 243 -8.23 38.85 -11.12
N LYS A 244 -8.47 38.54 -12.40
CA LYS A 244 -7.51 37.81 -13.25
C LYS A 244 -6.14 38.53 -13.28
N ARG A 245 -6.15 39.85 -13.57
CA ARG A 245 -4.93 40.66 -13.71
C ARG A 245 -4.11 40.70 -12.41
N GLU A 246 -4.77 40.86 -11.27
CA GLU A 246 -4.12 40.88 -9.95
C GLU A 246 -3.41 39.56 -9.66
N LYS A 247 -4.05 38.42 -10.00
CA LYS A 247 -3.44 37.09 -9.84
C LYS A 247 -2.30 36.84 -10.83
N GLU A 248 -2.45 37.26 -12.09
CA GLU A 248 -1.37 37.15 -13.08
C GLU A 248 -0.14 37.97 -12.67
N GLN A 249 -0.35 39.15 -12.09
CA GLN A 249 0.72 39.97 -11.51
C GLN A 249 1.40 39.26 -10.33
N LEU A 250 0.61 38.72 -9.40
CA LEU A 250 1.14 37.97 -8.25
C LEU A 250 1.93 36.72 -8.68
N TYR A 251 1.46 36.02 -9.71
CA TYR A 251 2.12 34.80 -10.18
C TYR A 251 3.48 35.10 -10.80
N ASN A 252 3.67 36.30 -11.38
CA ASN A 252 4.93 36.78 -11.94
C ASN A 252 5.66 35.75 -12.85
N GLY A 253 4.89 35.00 -13.65
CA GLY A 253 5.43 33.95 -14.54
C GLY A 253 5.71 32.59 -13.88
N THR A 254 5.66 32.49 -12.54
CA THR A 254 5.84 31.22 -11.80
C THR A 254 4.69 30.25 -12.03
N LEU A 255 3.46 30.75 -12.21
CA LEU A 255 2.25 29.95 -12.45
C LEU A 255 1.43 30.50 -13.62
N SER A 256 0.78 29.60 -14.35
CA SER A 256 -0.18 29.93 -15.42
C SER A 256 -1.59 30.19 -14.87
N TRP A 257 -2.28 31.22 -15.36
CA TRP A 257 -3.68 31.46 -15.01
C TRP A 257 -4.62 30.40 -15.59
N ARG A 258 -5.53 29.88 -14.74
CA ARG A 258 -6.61 28.96 -15.14
C ARG A 258 -7.95 29.48 -14.63
N LYS A 259 -8.90 29.73 -15.55
CA LYS A 259 -10.23 30.31 -15.23
C LYS A 259 -11.00 29.53 -14.15
N LEU A 260 -11.01 28.20 -14.25
CA LEU A 260 -11.74 27.32 -13.32
C LEU A 260 -11.11 27.36 -11.92
N GLN A 261 -9.79 27.20 -11.85
CA GLN A 261 -9.02 27.31 -10.60
C GLN A 261 -9.26 28.66 -9.92
N GLY A 262 -9.18 29.76 -10.67
CA GLY A 262 -9.45 31.10 -10.16
C GLY A 262 -10.87 31.29 -9.64
N SER A 263 -11.84 30.62 -10.26
CA SER A 263 -13.25 30.63 -9.81
C SER A 263 -13.43 29.86 -8.50
N ILE A 264 -12.77 28.72 -8.35
CA ILE A 264 -12.73 27.95 -7.09
C ILE A 264 -12.09 28.82 -5.99
N MET A 265 -10.94 29.43 -6.27
CA MET A 265 -10.25 30.31 -5.33
C MET A 265 -11.16 31.43 -4.80
N ASN A 266 -11.81 32.16 -5.71
CA ASN A 266 -12.66 33.29 -5.35
C ASN A 266 -13.90 32.84 -4.57
N PHE A 267 -14.51 31.72 -4.96
CA PHE A 267 -15.66 31.17 -4.25
C PHE A 267 -15.28 30.72 -2.84
N THR A 268 -14.16 30.00 -2.69
CA THR A 268 -13.66 29.57 -1.37
C THR A 268 -13.37 30.78 -0.49
N HIS A 269 -12.65 31.79 -0.99
CA HIS A 269 -12.39 33.02 -0.24
C HIS A 269 -13.70 33.68 0.20
N GLN A 270 -14.65 33.87 -0.72
CA GLN A 270 -15.95 34.47 -0.42
C GLN A 270 -16.68 33.70 0.69
N GLN A 271 -16.76 32.37 0.62
CA GLN A 271 -17.48 31.61 1.63
C GLN A 271 -16.80 31.69 3.00
N PHE A 272 -15.46 31.74 3.06
CA PHE A 272 -14.72 31.75 4.33
C PHE A 272 -14.49 33.14 4.93
N SER A 273 -14.67 34.22 4.14
CA SER A 273 -14.61 35.60 4.64
C SER A 273 -15.91 36.09 5.31
N VAL A 274 -17.04 35.45 5.02
CA VAL A 274 -18.38 35.95 5.37
C VAL A 274 -18.74 35.67 6.84
N THR A 275 -19.13 36.71 7.57
CA THR A 275 -19.64 36.66 8.95
C THR A 275 -21.17 36.63 9.03
N GLU A 276 -21.88 37.40 8.18
CA GLU A 276 -23.35 37.39 8.10
C GLU A 276 -23.88 36.24 7.23
N GLY A 277 -24.89 35.50 7.72
CA GLY A 277 -25.36 34.30 7.01
C GLY A 277 -24.35 33.15 7.03
N PHE A 278 -23.54 33.10 8.10
CA PHE A 278 -22.54 32.07 8.34
C PHE A 278 -23.09 30.66 8.10
N LYS A 279 -22.47 29.95 7.16
CA LYS A 279 -22.71 28.54 6.93
C LYS A 279 -21.52 27.73 7.39
N LYS A 280 -21.79 26.74 8.24
CA LYS A 280 -20.78 25.86 8.81
C LYS A 280 -20.07 25.03 7.73
N HIS A 281 -20.81 24.63 6.68
CA HIS A 281 -20.33 23.74 5.64
C HIS A 281 -20.30 24.41 4.27
N VAL A 282 -19.23 24.16 3.53
CA VAL A 282 -19.08 24.50 2.12
C VAL A 282 -18.78 23.21 1.38
N VAL A 283 -19.56 22.89 0.34
CA VAL A 283 -19.36 21.72 -0.50
C VAL A 283 -19.07 22.16 -1.93
N ILE A 284 -17.94 21.73 -2.46
CA ILE A 284 -17.48 22.04 -3.81
C ILE A 284 -17.30 20.74 -4.61
N GLU A 285 -18.06 20.59 -5.68
CA GLU A 285 -17.72 19.60 -6.71
C GLU A 285 -16.92 20.30 -7.81
N ALA A 286 -15.71 19.83 -8.08
CA ALA A 286 -14.85 20.36 -9.13
C ALA A 286 -14.10 19.22 -9.83
N PRO A 287 -14.02 19.20 -11.17
CA PRO A 287 -13.44 18.08 -11.92
C PRO A 287 -11.94 17.93 -11.63
N THR A 288 -11.41 16.73 -11.91
CA THR A 288 -9.95 16.47 -11.96
C THR A 288 -9.26 17.45 -12.91
N GLY A 289 -7.99 17.77 -12.64
CA GLY A 289 -7.22 18.74 -13.41
C GLY A 289 -7.63 20.22 -13.22
N SER A 290 -8.72 20.53 -12.51
CA SER A 290 -9.18 21.91 -12.26
C SER A 290 -8.27 22.74 -11.34
N GLY A 291 -7.23 22.13 -10.76
CA GLY A 291 -6.34 22.79 -9.80
C GLY A 291 -6.97 22.99 -8.41
N LYS A 292 -7.81 22.04 -7.96
CA LYS A 292 -8.54 22.05 -6.68
C LYS A 292 -7.66 22.41 -5.49
N THR A 293 -6.50 21.76 -5.39
CA THR A 293 -5.57 21.90 -4.25
C THR A 293 -5.13 23.35 -4.06
N LEU A 294 -4.51 23.97 -5.07
CA LEU A 294 -4.19 25.40 -5.01
C LEU A 294 -5.46 26.27 -4.91
N GLY A 295 -6.57 25.79 -5.48
CA GLY A 295 -7.89 26.40 -5.42
C GLY A 295 -8.44 26.61 -4.01
N TYR A 296 -8.11 25.76 -3.04
CA TYR A 296 -8.44 25.99 -1.63
C TYR A 296 -7.24 26.48 -0.81
N LEU A 297 -6.02 26.02 -1.08
CA LEU A 297 -4.84 26.44 -0.31
C LEU A 297 -4.59 27.95 -0.41
N PHE A 298 -4.66 28.51 -1.61
CA PHE A 298 -4.42 29.93 -1.84
C PHE A 298 -5.40 30.84 -1.07
N PRO A 299 -6.73 30.74 -1.23
CA PRO A 299 -7.64 31.59 -0.47
C PRO A 299 -7.59 31.32 1.03
N LEU A 300 -7.45 30.06 1.46
CA LEU A 300 -7.36 29.75 2.89
C LEU A 300 -6.08 30.28 3.53
N SER A 301 -5.02 30.53 2.75
CA SER A 301 -3.80 31.15 3.26
C SER A 301 -4.04 32.60 3.76
N TYR A 302 -4.84 33.38 3.01
CA TYR A 302 -5.26 34.73 3.42
C TYR A 302 -6.20 34.67 4.63
N ILE A 303 -7.20 33.78 4.59
CA ILE A 303 -8.18 33.62 5.68
C ILE A 303 -7.50 33.17 6.98
N ALA A 304 -6.55 32.24 6.90
CA ALA A 304 -5.80 31.75 8.06
C ALA A 304 -5.05 32.88 8.77
N ARG A 305 -4.42 33.78 8.01
CA ARG A 305 -3.74 34.98 8.55
C ARG A 305 -4.72 35.98 9.13
N GLU A 306 -5.76 36.33 8.37
CA GLU A 306 -6.76 37.32 8.79
C GLU A 306 -7.49 36.90 10.07
N GLN A 307 -7.82 35.62 10.19
CA GLN A 307 -8.58 35.07 11.33
C GLN A 307 -7.70 34.46 12.42
N GLN A 308 -6.37 34.45 12.25
CA GLN A 308 -5.40 33.79 13.14
C GLN A 308 -5.79 32.33 13.46
N ARG A 309 -6.16 31.57 12.43
CA ARG A 309 -6.59 30.16 12.51
C ARG A 309 -5.65 29.27 11.72
N LYS A 310 -5.43 28.06 12.23
CA LYS A 310 -4.78 26.99 11.46
C LYS A 310 -5.76 26.40 10.44
N VAL A 311 -5.20 25.79 9.39
CA VAL A 311 -5.96 25.04 8.38
C VAL A 311 -5.56 23.59 8.43
N VAL A 312 -6.53 22.71 8.63
CA VAL A 312 -6.35 21.27 8.60
C VAL A 312 -6.85 20.75 7.26
N VAL A 313 -6.00 20.07 6.51
CA VAL A 313 -6.34 19.45 5.23
C VAL A 313 -6.26 17.94 5.39
N SER A 314 -7.37 17.26 5.18
CA SER A 314 -7.48 15.81 5.22
C SER A 314 -7.67 15.27 3.81
N VAL A 315 -6.91 14.24 3.48
CA VAL A 315 -6.95 13.56 2.17
C VAL A 315 -7.04 12.02 2.34
N PRO A 316 -7.42 11.24 1.32
CA PRO A 316 -7.58 9.79 1.47
C PRO A 316 -6.30 9.01 1.80
N THR A 317 -5.16 9.38 1.21
CA THR A 317 -3.92 8.57 1.26
C THR A 317 -2.67 9.40 1.59
N THR A 318 -1.61 8.75 2.07
CA THR A 318 -0.31 9.41 2.33
C THR A 318 0.36 9.93 1.06
N ILE A 319 0.10 9.31 -0.10
CA ILE A 319 0.54 9.81 -1.42
C ILE A 319 -0.10 11.17 -1.70
N LEU A 320 -1.42 11.29 -1.52
CA LEU A 320 -2.12 12.57 -1.70
C LEU A 320 -1.67 13.62 -0.66
N GLN A 321 -1.29 13.22 0.56
CA GLN A 321 -0.74 14.16 1.55
C GLN A 321 0.54 14.82 1.00
N ASN A 322 1.44 14.02 0.43
CA ASN A 322 2.69 14.51 -0.16
C ASN A 322 2.41 15.39 -1.37
N GLN A 323 1.41 15.07 -2.21
CA GLN A 323 1.02 15.93 -3.33
C GLN A 323 0.49 17.29 -2.85
N VAL A 324 -0.38 17.32 -1.84
CA VAL A 324 -0.87 18.58 -1.26
C VAL A 324 0.28 19.39 -0.64
N LEU A 325 1.20 18.72 0.07
CA LEU A 325 2.38 19.37 0.63
C LEU A 325 3.28 19.96 -0.47
N ALA A 326 3.48 19.24 -1.57
CA ALA A 326 4.27 19.71 -2.70
C ALA A 326 3.62 20.95 -3.34
N VAL A 327 2.31 20.94 -3.58
CA VAL A 327 1.58 22.12 -4.08
C VAL A 327 1.72 23.31 -3.12
N GLY A 328 1.57 23.08 -1.80
CA GLY A 328 1.74 24.12 -0.79
C GLY A 328 3.16 24.72 -0.77
N ARG A 329 4.19 23.88 -0.81
CA ARG A 329 5.59 24.35 -0.73
C ARG A 329 6.14 24.91 -2.04
N GLN A 330 5.77 24.33 -3.18
CA GLN A 330 6.36 24.67 -4.48
C GLN A 330 5.50 25.67 -5.27
N GLN A 331 4.18 25.63 -5.14
CA GLN A 331 3.30 26.53 -5.90
C GLN A 331 2.80 27.68 -5.04
N LEU A 332 2.21 27.40 -3.88
CA LEU A 332 1.66 28.45 -3.01
C LEU A 332 2.78 29.34 -2.46
N ASN A 333 3.78 28.78 -1.81
CA ASN A 333 4.87 29.58 -1.22
C ASN A 333 5.76 30.27 -2.26
N ALA A 334 5.67 29.90 -3.54
CA ALA A 334 6.39 30.58 -4.61
C ALA A 334 5.71 31.89 -5.07
N ILE A 335 4.44 32.10 -4.70
CA ILE A 335 3.66 33.31 -5.05
C ILE A 335 3.27 34.15 -3.84
N LEU A 336 3.52 33.68 -2.61
CA LEU A 336 3.29 34.45 -1.39
C LEU A 336 4.58 35.18 -0.99
N GLU A 337 4.45 36.43 -0.55
CA GLU A 337 5.58 37.21 -0.02
C GLU A 337 6.15 36.57 1.24
N THR A 338 5.28 36.25 2.19
CA THR A 338 5.61 35.46 3.39
C THR A 338 5.19 34.01 3.16
N PRO A 339 6.07 33.01 3.29
CA PRO A 339 5.73 31.61 3.07
C PRO A 339 4.87 31.04 4.21
N MET A 340 3.99 30.10 3.89
CA MET A 340 3.24 29.33 4.89
C MET A 340 4.04 28.15 5.41
N GLN A 341 3.89 27.87 6.71
CA GLN A 341 4.46 26.70 7.36
C GLN A 341 3.52 25.50 7.24
N PHE A 342 4.04 24.40 6.72
CA PHE A 342 3.30 23.14 6.55
C PHE A 342 3.87 22.02 7.42
N ALA A 343 3.00 21.32 8.13
CA ALA A 343 3.31 20.08 8.83
C ALA A 343 2.45 18.91 8.30
N ILE A 344 3.05 17.72 8.21
CA ILE A 344 2.33 16.47 7.92
C ILE A 344 2.08 15.74 9.24
N LEU A 345 0.87 15.19 9.38
CA LEU A 345 0.46 14.36 10.49
C LEU A 345 0.05 12.96 9.99
N LYS A 346 0.62 11.94 10.63
CA LYS A 346 0.42 10.53 10.33
C LYS A 346 0.28 9.74 11.64
N GLY A 347 -0.25 8.52 11.55
CA GLY A 347 -0.30 7.58 12.67
C GLY A 347 1.08 7.40 13.28
N SER A 348 1.17 7.29 14.61
CA SER A 348 2.44 7.12 15.33
C SER A 348 3.24 5.93 14.82
N SER A 349 2.56 4.85 14.44
CA SER A 349 3.17 3.65 13.88
C SER A 349 3.92 3.89 12.56
N ASN A 350 3.73 5.01 11.87
CA ASN A 350 4.52 5.36 10.68
C ASN A 350 5.92 5.84 11.02
N TYR A 351 6.18 6.20 12.28
CA TYR A 351 7.49 6.70 12.71
C TYR A 351 8.32 5.58 13.35
N LEU A 352 9.62 5.62 13.12
CA LEU A 352 10.59 4.78 13.80
C LEU A 352 10.71 5.18 15.29
N ASN A 353 10.63 4.20 16.18
CA ASN A 353 11.06 4.35 17.57
C ASN A 353 12.56 4.03 17.68
N LEU A 354 13.38 5.09 17.79
CA LEU A 354 14.84 4.96 17.87
C LEU A 354 15.30 4.08 19.03
N GLU A 355 14.67 4.20 20.20
CA GLU A 355 15.06 3.41 21.37
C GLU A 355 14.72 1.93 21.21
N ALA A 356 13.52 1.62 20.71
CA ALA A 356 13.10 0.24 20.43
C ALA A 356 14.00 -0.40 19.37
N PHE A 357 14.33 0.34 18.31
CA PHE A 357 15.26 -0.10 17.27
C PHE A 357 16.64 -0.43 17.84
N MET A 358 17.23 0.48 18.61
CA MET A 358 18.56 0.25 19.19
C MET A 358 18.59 -0.93 20.16
N LYS A 359 17.53 -1.13 20.94
CA LYS A 359 17.37 -2.32 21.79
C LYS A 359 17.29 -3.61 20.96
N SER A 360 16.53 -3.59 19.86
CA SER A 360 16.33 -4.77 19.00
C SER A 360 17.64 -5.26 18.36
N ILE A 361 18.50 -4.36 17.90
CA ILE A 361 19.77 -4.72 17.24
C ILE A 361 20.90 -5.05 18.22
N THR A 362 20.77 -4.69 19.51
CA THR A 362 21.81 -4.90 20.52
C THR A 362 21.58 -6.16 21.37
N HIS A 363 20.33 -6.53 21.64
CA HIS A 363 19.98 -7.58 22.62
C HIS A 363 19.31 -8.82 22.03
N GLN A 364 19.01 -8.84 20.73
CA GLN A 364 18.31 -9.96 20.09
C GLN A 364 19.10 -10.51 18.90
N THR A 365 19.05 -11.83 18.73
CA THR A 365 19.50 -12.48 17.50
C THR A 365 18.47 -12.23 16.41
N LEU A 366 18.86 -11.51 15.36
CA LEU A 366 17.98 -11.22 14.23
C LEU A 366 18.01 -12.36 13.21
N SER A 367 16.88 -12.58 12.53
CA SER A 367 16.87 -13.40 11.32
C SER A 367 17.60 -12.70 10.17
N LYS A 368 17.98 -13.44 9.12
CA LYS A 368 18.62 -12.91 7.90
C LYS A 368 17.88 -11.69 7.34
N ASP A 369 16.56 -11.79 7.16
CA ASP A 369 15.73 -10.70 6.63
C ASP A 369 15.68 -9.49 7.58
N SER A 370 15.55 -9.74 8.89
CA SER A 370 15.50 -8.66 9.89
C SER A 370 16.84 -7.94 9.99
N GLY A 371 17.96 -8.66 9.87
CA GLY A 371 19.30 -8.10 9.83
C GLY A 371 19.51 -7.18 8.63
N LEU A 372 19.04 -7.59 7.44
CA LEU A 372 19.08 -6.75 6.24
C LEU A 372 18.25 -5.48 6.39
N VAL A 373 17.04 -5.58 6.94
CA VAL A 373 16.19 -4.41 7.25
C VAL A 373 16.85 -3.48 8.28
N ALA A 374 17.48 -4.02 9.32
CA ALA A 374 18.20 -3.22 10.30
C ALA A 374 19.38 -2.46 9.67
N MET A 375 20.14 -3.10 8.77
CA MET A 375 21.21 -2.45 8.01
C MET A 375 20.69 -1.32 7.12
N LYS A 376 19.54 -1.51 6.44
CA LYS A 376 18.85 -0.45 5.67
C LYS A 376 18.51 0.75 6.54
N ILE A 377 17.93 0.51 7.72
CA ILE A 377 17.53 1.57 8.66
C ILE A 377 18.75 2.35 9.15
N LEU A 378 19.86 1.68 9.47
CA LEU A 378 21.09 2.34 9.92
C LEU A 378 21.64 3.34 8.88
N VAL A 379 21.63 2.97 7.60
CA VAL A 379 22.02 3.90 6.53
C VAL A 379 20.98 5.00 6.35
N TRP A 380 19.69 4.67 6.38
CA TRP A 380 18.60 5.64 6.25
C TRP A 380 18.60 6.70 7.36
N LEU A 381 18.96 6.35 8.60
CA LEU A 381 19.09 7.28 9.72
C LEU A 381 20.12 8.39 9.49
N THR A 382 21.10 8.16 8.62
CA THR A 382 22.07 9.20 8.21
C THR A 382 21.48 10.19 7.19
N LYS A 383 20.30 9.91 6.63
CA LYS A 383 19.70 10.69 5.53
C LYS A 383 18.34 11.30 5.88
N THR A 384 17.55 10.63 6.73
CA THR A 384 16.16 11.00 7.03
C THR A 384 16.03 12.19 7.98
N ASP A 385 15.13 13.10 7.64
CA ASP A 385 14.73 14.20 8.53
C ASP A 385 13.55 13.82 9.44
N THR A 386 12.73 12.87 8.99
CA THR A 386 11.40 12.60 9.53
C THR A 386 11.28 11.28 10.26
N GLY A 387 12.13 10.29 9.95
CA GLY A 387 12.03 8.93 10.49
C GLY A 387 10.71 8.25 10.15
N ASP A 388 10.07 8.67 9.06
CA ASP A 388 8.83 8.11 8.54
C ASP A 388 9.12 6.91 7.64
N PHE A 389 8.57 5.75 7.99
CA PHE A 389 8.74 4.52 7.23
C PHE A 389 8.26 4.65 5.79
N ASP A 390 7.34 5.58 5.44
CA ASP A 390 6.93 5.85 4.05
C ASP A 390 8.11 6.21 3.14
N GLU A 391 9.21 6.74 3.69
CA GLU A 391 10.44 7.04 2.94
C GLU A 391 11.15 5.79 2.41
N ILE A 392 10.92 4.63 3.04
CA ILE A 392 11.60 3.35 2.76
C ILE A 392 10.62 2.16 2.62
N ASN A 393 9.31 2.41 2.68
CA ASN A 393 8.24 1.42 2.84
C ASN A 393 8.15 0.43 1.68
N HIS A 394 8.52 0.86 0.48
CA HIS A 394 8.54 0.02 -0.72
C HIS A 394 9.59 -1.11 -0.66
N HIS A 395 10.51 -1.05 0.32
CA HIS A 395 11.71 -1.89 0.41
C HIS A 395 11.83 -2.70 1.69
N ILE A 396 10.82 -2.58 2.55
CA ILE A 396 10.72 -3.28 3.83
C ILE A 396 9.52 -4.21 3.75
N ASN A 397 9.77 -5.51 3.84
CA ASN A 397 8.70 -6.45 4.15
C ASN A 397 8.26 -6.18 5.59
N PHE A 398 6.97 -5.90 5.78
CA PHE A 398 6.35 -5.77 7.10
C PHE A 398 6.50 -7.11 7.83
N SER A 399 7.57 -7.20 8.59
CA SER A 399 7.91 -8.33 9.44
C SER A 399 7.63 -7.95 10.89
N ASN A 400 7.48 -8.97 11.75
CA ASN A 400 7.35 -8.77 13.19
C ASN A 400 8.46 -7.88 13.78
N PHE A 401 9.66 -7.88 13.16
CA PHE A 401 10.75 -6.98 13.52
C PHE A 401 10.38 -5.50 13.34
N VAL A 402 9.86 -5.14 12.17
CA VAL A 402 9.47 -3.76 11.86
C VAL A 402 8.36 -3.30 12.80
N ASP A 403 7.37 -4.15 13.06
CA ASP A 403 6.28 -3.83 13.97
C ASP A 403 6.76 -3.57 15.41
N GLY A 404 7.80 -4.29 15.85
CA GLY A 404 8.43 -4.09 17.16
C GLY A 404 9.23 -2.78 17.31
N ILE A 405 9.59 -2.12 16.21
CA ILE A 405 10.37 -0.87 16.20
C ILE A 405 9.54 0.35 15.77
N ARG A 406 8.23 0.18 15.54
CA ARG A 406 7.30 1.29 15.28
C ARG A 406 7.03 2.08 16.57
N HIS A 407 6.77 3.37 16.42
CA HIS A 407 6.41 4.21 17.56
C HIS A 407 4.95 3.97 17.98
N HIS A 408 4.69 3.85 19.29
CA HIS A 408 3.35 3.59 19.85
C HIS A 408 2.72 4.82 20.51
N GLY A 409 3.00 6.00 19.94
CA GLY A 409 2.48 7.28 20.44
C GLY A 409 3.13 7.79 21.73
N LYS A 410 2.49 8.75 22.41
CA LYS A 410 3.08 9.49 23.54
C LYS A 410 3.47 8.61 24.74
N THR A 411 2.86 7.43 24.91
CA THR A 411 3.05 6.54 26.06
C THR A 411 4.44 5.90 26.12
N VAL A 412 5.12 5.75 24.98
CA VAL A 412 6.47 5.18 24.92
C VAL A 412 7.59 6.21 25.04
N LEU A 413 7.25 7.51 25.09
CA LEU A 413 8.24 8.57 25.24
C LEU A 413 8.83 8.55 26.65
N ASN A 414 10.14 8.34 26.73
CA ASN A 414 10.87 8.32 27.99
C ASN A 414 11.81 9.53 28.07
N PRO A 415 11.53 10.55 28.90
CA PRO A 415 12.40 11.72 29.07
C PRO A 415 13.82 11.41 29.55
N LYS A 416 14.04 10.22 30.16
CA LYS A 416 15.38 9.77 30.58
C LYS A 416 16.17 9.11 29.44
N SER A 417 15.54 8.84 28.30
CA SER A 417 16.18 8.21 27.15
C SER A 417 17.15 9.17 26.48
N LYS A 418 18.33 8.66 26.08
CA LYS A 418 19.31 9.44 25.31
C LYS A 418 18.76 9.86 23.93
N PHE A 419 17.73 9.18 23.44
CA PHE A 419 17.08 9.47 22.16
C PHE A 419 15.93 10.48 22.25
N PHE A 420 15.53 10.91 23.46
CA PHE A 420 14.30 11.69 23.66
C PHE A 420 14.25 13.01 22.86
N GLU A 421 15.36 13.73 22.76
CA GLU A 421 15.41 14.99 21.98
C GLU A 421 15.46 14.76 20.46
N TYR A 422 15.78 13.55 20.03
CA TYR A 422 15.94 13.18 18.62
C TYR A 422 14.73 12.40 18.08
N ASP A 423 13.86 11.92 18.96
CA ASP A 423 12.67 11.14 18.63
C ASP A 423 11.82 11.80 17.53
N PHE A 424 11.60 11.03 16.47
CA PHE A 424 10.96 11.49 15.24
C PHE A 424 9.50 11.89 15.44
N TYR A 425 8.74 11.09 16.18
CA TYR A 425 7.34 11.36 16.45
C TYR A 425 7.18 12.63 17.30
N ARG A 426 7.99 12.78 18.37
CA ARG A 426 8.00 13.99 19.19
C ARG A 426 8.36 15.23 18.38
N ARG A 427 9.35 15.16 17.49
CA ARG A 427 9.71 16.28 16.61
C ARG A 427 8.57 16.62 15.65
N ALA A 428 7.90 15.63 15.07
CA ALA A 428 6.71 15.86 14.24
C ALA A 428 5.60 16.58 15.03
N MET A 429 5.32 16.16 16.27
CA MET A 429 4.33 16.83 17.13
C MET A 429 4.73 18.28 17.47
N LYS A 430 6.01 18.56 17.71
CA LYS A 430 6.49 19.94 17.92
C LYS A 430 6.27 20.83 16.68
N LYS A 431 6.44 20.29 15.47
CA LYS A 431 6.19 21.03 14.21
C LYS A 431 4.75 21.50 14.09
N LEU A 432 3.78 20.71 14.56
CA LEU A 432 2.36 21.07 14.50
C LEU A 432 2.01 22.36 15.24
N LYS A 433 2.78 22.69 16.29
CA LYS A 433 2.53 23.91 17.08
C LYS A 433 2.66 25.18 16.23
N TYR A 434 3.63 25.21 15.33
CA TYR A 434 3.98 26.39 14.52
C TYR A 434 3.42 26.34 13.09
N ALA A 435 2.79 25.23 12.70
CA ALA A 435 2.25 25.08 11.36
C ALA A 435 0.98 25.94 11.12
N ASP A 436 0.93 26.62 9.98
CA ASP A 436 -0.27 27.27 9.46
C ASP A 436 -1.20 26.24 8.82
N PHE A 437 -0.62 25.29 8.09
CA PHE A 437 -1.31 24.18 7.44
C PHE A 437 -0.87 22.82 8.02
N ILE A 438 -1.84 22.04 8.51
CA ILE A 438 -1.66 20.67 8.97
C ILE A 438 -2.28 19.74 7.93
N ILE A 439 -1.45 18.91 7.28
CA ILE A 439 -1.89 17.95 6.28
C ILE A 439 -1.96 16.57 6.93
N THR A 440 -3.13 15.95 6.91
CA THR A 440 -3.38 14.62 7.50
C THR A 440 -4.21 13.76 6.55
N ASN A 441 -4.48 12.50 6.91
CA ASN A 441 -5.35 11.64 6.12
C ASN A 441 -6.72 11.50 6.79
N HIS A 442 -7.71 11.06 6.03
CA HIS A 442 -9.08 10.86 6.50
C HIS A 442 -9.14 9.96 7.72
N ARG A 443 -8.32 8.89 7.75
CA ARG A 443 -8.29 7.95 8.87
C ARG A 443 -7.79 8.58 10.16
N TYR A 444 -6.68 9.31 10.08
CA TYR A 444 -6.11 9.97 11.24
C TYR A 444 -7.03 11.10 11.73
N LEU A 445 -7.60 11.90 10.81
CA LEU A 445 -8.61 12.89 11.14
C LEU A 445 -9.77 12.26 11.91
N ALA A 446 -10.30 11.13 11.44
CA ALA A 446 -11.45 10.49 12.06
C ALA A 446 -11.16 9.96 13.48
N LEU A 447 -9.91 9.57 13.79
CA LEU A 447 -9.52 9.11 15.14
C LEU A 447 -9.17 10.25 16.10
N HIS A 448 -8.68 11.39 15.58
CA HIS A 448 -7.99 12.41 16.38
C HIS A 448 -8.49 13.84 16.07
N ALA A 449 -9.75 13.99 15.63
CA ALA A 449 -10.30 15.30 15.28
C ALA A 449 -10.31 16.26 16.47
N ASP A 450 -10.52 15.75 17.67
CA ASP A 450 -10.44 16.48 18.93
C ASP A 450 -9.01 16.97 19.20
N GLU A 451 -8.01 16.08 19.15
CA GLU A 451 -6.60 16.43 19.36
C GLU A 451 -6.06 17.41 18.32
N ILE A 452 -6.52 17.31 17.07
CA ILE A 452 -6.11 18.22 15.98
C ILE A 452 -6.82 19.58 16.09
N GLY A 453 -8.10 19.55 16.47
CA GLY A 453 -8.92 20.74 16.61
C GLY A 453 -8.60 21.56 17.87
N GLU A 454 -7.96 20.94 18.86
CA GLU A 454 -7.52 21.58 20.10
C GLU A 454 -6.48 22.68 19.82
N SER A 455 -6.96 23.92 19.84
CA SER A 455 -6.15 25.12 19.62
C SER A 455 -6.87 26.36 20.18
N ASP A 456 -6.12 27.44 20.41
CA ASP A 456 -6.67 28.70 20.93
C ASP A 456 -7.82 29.25 20.07
N GLN A 457 -7.77 28.98 18.75
CA GLN A 457 -8.82 29.29 17.80
C GLN A 457 -9.13 28.06 16.96
N GLN A 458 -10.36 27.53 17.07
CA GLN A 458 -10.81 26.36 16.29
C GLN A 458 -10.36 26.44 14.81
N PRO A 459 -9.68 25.41 14.29
CA PRO A 459 -9.11 25.47 12.96
C PRO A 459 -10.19 25.41 11.87
N LEU A 460 -9.80 25.78 10.65
CA LEU A 460 -10.57 25.52 9.44
C LEU A 460 -10.27 24.09 8.97
N LEU A 461 -11.27 23.39 8.44
CA LEU A 461 -11.11 22.03 7.92
C LEU A 461 -11.36 21.98 6.43
N VAL A 462 -10.49 21.27 5.71
CA VAL A 462 -10.69 20.83 4.33
C VAL A 462 -10.69 19.31 4.32
N ILE A 463 -11.76 18.69 3.85
CA ILE A 463 -11.80 17.28 3.48
C ILE A 463 -11.77 17.24 1.95
N ASP A 464 -10.59 16.96 1.39
CA ASP A 464 -10.38 16.82 -0.06
C ASP A 464 -10.60 15.37 -0.49
N GLU A 465 -11.07 15.17 -1.71
CA GLU A 465 -11.65 13.92 -2.19
C GLU A 465 -12.69 13.33 -1.20
N ALA A 466 -13.57 14.21 -0.72
CA ALA A 466 -14.54 13.94 0.34
C ALA A 466 -15.45 12.73 0.09
N GLN A 467 -15.59 12.28 -1.16
CA GLN A 467 -16.33 11.06 -1.49
C GLN A 467 -15.77 9.80 -0.81
N HIS A 468 -14.48 9.76 -0.46
CA HIS A 468 -13.86 8.59 0.18
C HIS A 468 -13.99 8.59 1.71
N PHE A 469 -14.31 9.73 2.32
CA PHE A 469 -14.33 9.88 3.78
C PHE A 469 -15.34 8.93 4.46
N PRO A 470 -16.60 8.80 4.00
CA PRO A 470 -17.58 7.90 4.63
C PRO A 470 -17.13 6.44 4.66
N THR A 471 -16.60 5.92 3.53
CA THR A 471 -16.09 4.55 3.46
C THR A 471 -14.88 4.33 4.37
N ILE A 472 -14.00 5.33 4.52
CA ILE A 472 -12.86 5.24 5.46
C ILE A 472 -13.33 5.20 6.90
N VAL A 473 -14.27 6.08 7.29
CA VAL A 473 -14.86 6.08 8.65
C VAL A 473 -15.53 4.74 8.95
N SER A 474 -16.33 4.24 8.01
CA SER A 474 -16.97 2.92 8.06
C SER A 474 -15.94 1.83 8.36
N ASN A 475 -14.92 1.71 7.49
CA ASN A 475 -13.88 0.70 7.60
C ASN A 475 -13.05 0.78 8.90
N MET A 476 -12.87 1.97 9.47
CA MET A 476 -12.16 2.13 10.74
C MET A 476 -12.97 1.68 11.95
N ASN A 477 -14.29 1.78 11.88
CA ASN A 477 -15.20 1.33 12.93
C ASN A 477 -15.42 -0.20 12.90
N GLN A 478 -14.75 -0.92 12.00
CA GLN A 478 -14.79 -2.37 11.94
C GLN A 478 -13.99 -2.97 13.10
N LYS A 479 -14.66 -3.81 13.88
CA LYS A 479 -14.11 -4.58 14.99
C LYS A 479 -14.29 -6.06 14.71
N PHE A 480 -13.32 -6.87 15.08
CA PHE A 480 -13.38 -8.32 14.91
C PHE A 480 -13.12 -9.04 16.22
N LEU A 481 -13.88 -10.10 16.48
CA LEU A 481 -13.56 -11.13 17.45
C LEU A 481 -13.07 -12.35 16.70
N ASP A 482 -11.78 -12.62 16.84
CA ASP A 482 -11.13 -13.80 16.29
C ASP A 482 -11.17 -14.93 17.32
N LEU A 483 -12.10 -15.86 17.11
CA LEU A 483 -12.30 -16.99 18.02
C LEU A 483 -11.12 -17.97 17.98
N ASN A 484 -10.46 -18.10 16.82
CA ASN A 484 -9.30 -18.97 16.67
C ASN A 484 -8.07 -18.40 17.35
N GLU A 485 -7.86 -17.09 17.26
CA GLU A 485 -6.76 -16.43 17.96
C GLU A 485 -6.89 -16.64 19.48
N LEU A 486 -8.10 -16.50 20.04
CA LEU A 486 -8.35 -16.82 21.44
C LEU A 486 -8.03 -18.29 21.76
N MET A 487 -8.50 -19.23 20.93
CA MET A 487 -8.23 -20.66 21.11
C MET A 487 -6.73 -21.02 21.00
N MET A 488 -5.97 -20.33 20.14
CA MET A 488 -4.53 -20.51 20.04
C MET A 488 -3.81 -19.99 21.29
N GLU A 489 -4.23 -18.84 21.81
CA GLU A 489 -3.66 -18.24 23.02
C GLU A 489 -3.94 -19.11 24.27
N THR A 490 -5.16 -19.63 24.42
CA THR A 490 -5.49 -20.57 25.50
C THR A 490 -4.71 -21.89 25.38
N HIS A 491 -4.57 -22.48 24.18
CA HIS A 491 -3.76 -23.68 23.96
C HIS A 491 -2.27 -23.44 24.31
N ARG A 492 -1.71 -22.30 23.93
CA ARG A 492 -0.34 -21.90 24.31
C ARG A 492 -0.18 -21.81 25.83
N LEU A 493 -1.16 -21.23 26.52
CA LEU A 493 -1.19 -21.16 27.98
C LEU A 493 -1.28 -22.55 28.61
N VAL A 494 -2.20 -23.41 28.17
CA VAL A 494 -2.34 -24.79 28.67
C VAL A 494 -1.03 -25.57 28.47
N SER A 495 -0.39 -25.44 27.30
CA SER A 495 0.87 -26.11 27.02
C SER A 495 1.97 -25.74 28.03
N ARG A 496 2.08 -24.45 28.34
CA ARG A 496 3.04 -23.93 29.33
C ARG A 496 2.71 -24.30 30.77
N LEU A 497 1.43 -24.38 31.10
CA LEU A 497 0.96 -24.75 32.44
C LEU A 497 1.15 -26.24 32.72
N VAL A 498 0.88 -27.13 31.75
CA VAL A 498 0.71 -28.59 32.02
C VAL A 498 1.25 -29.57 30.97
N MET A 499 1.34 -29.23 29.67
CA MET A 499 1.55 -30.25 28.62
C MET A 499 2.94 -30.31 27.99
N ASN A 500 3.84 -29.34 28.21
CA ASN A 500 5.14 -29.33 27.54
C ASN A 500 6.10 -30.42 28.08
N HIS A 501 6.71 -31.22 27.18
CA HIS A 501 7.45 -32.46 27.51
C HIS A 501 8.84 -32.24 28.14
N LYS A 502 9.38 -31.01 28.15
CA LYS A 502 10.71 -30.72 28.71
C LYS A 502 10.68 -29.99 30.06
N ARG A 503 9.65 -29.17 30.34
CA ARG A 503 9.38 -28.41 31.59
C ARG A 503 8.03 -27.70 31.46
N ASN A 504 7.20 -27.71 32.51
CA ASN A 504 5.96 -26.92 32.60
C ASN A 504 5.72 -26.43 34.04
N LEU A 505 4.87 -25.39 34.20
CA LEU A 505 4.73 -24.71 35.49
C LEU A 505 4.23 -25.64 36.61
N ILE A 506 3.30 -26.56 36.31
CA ILE A 506 2.78 -27.49 37.32
C ILE A 506 3.86 -28.45 37.85
N GLN A 507 4.80 -28.87 37.00
CA GLN A 507 5.95 -29.68 37.40
C GLN A 507 6.94 -28.85 38.22
N ALA A 508 7.16 -27.59 37.83
CA ALA A 508 8.05 -26.68 38.56
C ALA A 508 7.51 -26.36 39.98
N THR A 509 6.20 -26.35 40.16
CA THR A 509 5.54 -26.12 41.46
C THR A 509 5.08 -27.41 42.15
N LYS A 510 5.65 -28.58 41.84
CA LYS A 510 5.17 -29.89 42.34
C LYS A 510 5.16 -29.98 43.88
N HIS A 511 6.02 -29.24 44.56
CA HIS A 511 6.09 -29.19 46.03
C HIS A 511 5.21 -28.09 46.68
N GLN A 512 4.40 -27.39 45.89
CA GLN A 512 3.54 -26.28 46.34
C GLN A 512 2.06 -26.60 46.07
N PRO A 513 1.34 -27.22 47.03
CA PRO A 513 -0.04 -27.66 46.82
C PRO A 513 -1.02 -26.55 46.42
N LEU A 514 -0.84 -25.34 46.99
CA LEU A 514 -1.67 -24.18 46.70
C LEU A 514 -1.47 -23.66 45.27
N ALA A 515 -0.21 -23.53 44.81
CA ALA A 515 0.09 -23.19 43.42
C ALA A 515 -0.49 -24.23 42.46
N GLY A 516 -0.31 -25.52 42.76
CA GLY A 516 -0.88 -26.61 41.97
C GLY A 516 -2.41 -26.59 41.90
N PHE A 517 -3.10 -26.16 42.97
CA PHE A 517 -4.56 -26.00 42.97
C PHE A 517 -5.01 -24.89 42.00
N HIS A 518 -4.40 -23.71 42.10
CA HIS A 518 -4.72 -22.58 41.21
C HIS A 518 -4.36 -22.87 39.75
N ILE A 519 -3.22 -23.52 39.48
CA ILE A 519 -2.83 -23.93 38.13
C ILE A 519 -3.89 -24.87 37.52
N ARG A 520 -4.38 -25.88 38.27
CA ARG A 520 -5.41 -26.79 37.74
C ARG A 520 -6.73 -26.07 37.44
N ARG A 521 -7.17 -25.16 38.32
CA ARG A 521 -8.39 -24.36 38.08
C ARG A 521 -8.24 -23.43 36.88
N PHE A 522 -7.05 -22.84 36.73
CA PHE A 522 -6.73 -22.00 35.58
C PHE A 522 -6.82 -22.82 34.29
N VAL A 523 -6.18 -23.99 34.24
CA VAL A 523 -6.23 -24.90 33.09
C VAL A 523 -7.67 -25.32 32.76
N ASN A 524 -8.44 -25.73 33.76
CA ASN A 524 -9.84 -26.13 33.54
C ASN A 524 -10.67 -24.99 32.90
N SER A 525 -10.47 -23.75 33.36
CA SER A 525 -11.15 -22.58 32.80
C SER A 525 -10.74 -22.35 31.33
N LEU A 526 -9.45 -22.50 31.01
CA LEU A 526 -8.93 -22.39 29.64
C LEU A 526 -9.48 -23.50 28.72
N GLU A 527 -9.59 -24.73 29.21
CA GLU A 527 -10.16 -25.86 28.46
C GLU A 527 -11.68 -25.69 28.23
N HIS A 528 -12.41 -25.16 29.21
CA HIS A 528 -13.82 -24.79 29.05
C HIS A 528 -13.99 -23.70 27.99
N ILE A 529 -13.13 -22.67 27.97
CA ILE A 529 -13.13 -21.64 26.92
C ILE A 529 -12.98 -22.29 25.54
N ASN A 530 -12.04 -23.23 25.38
CA ASN A 530 -11.83 -23.92 24.10
C ASN A 530 -13.04 -24.73 23.64
N THR A 531 -13.68 -25.44 24.57
CA THR A 531 -14.92 -26.18 24.29
C THR A 531 -16.02 -25.23 23.82
N GLN A 532 -16.23 -24.12 24.53
CA GLN A 532 -17.25 -23.13 24.19
C GLN A 532 -16.98 -22.43 22.85
N ILE A 533 -15.73 -22.10 22.54
CA ILE A 533 -15.34 -21.54 21.24
C ILE A 533 -15.69 -22.51 20.11
N THR A 534 -15.35 -23.79 20.28
CA THR A 534 -15.63 -24.83 19.28
C THR A 534 -17.14 -24.96 19.03
N GLU A 535 -17.95 -24.95 20.09
CA GLU A 535 -19.42 -24.96 19.99
C GLU A 535 -19.96 -23.73 19.25
N ILE A 536 -19.44 -22.53 19.57
CA ILE A 536 -19.81 -21.28 18.89
C ILE A 536 -19.50 -21.36 17.39
N GLN A 537 -18.28 -21.76 17.04
CA GLN A 537 -17.82 -21.88 15.66
C GLN A 537 -18.69 -22.88 14.89
N GLN A 538 -18.98 -24.05 15.47
CA GLN A 538 -19.82 -25.06 14.84
C GLN A 538 -21.26 -24.57 14.64
N LYS A 539 -21.87 -23.93 15.65
CA LYS A 539 -23.23 -23.36 15.54
C LYS A 539 -23.32 -22.29 14.44
N LEU A 540 -22.32 -21.41 14.35
CA LEU A 540 -22.27 -20.39 13.30
C LEU A 540 -22.08 -21.02 11.92
N PHE A 541 -21.20 -22.02 11.81
CA PHE A 541 -20.95 -22.76 10.60
C PHE A 541 -22.22 -23.43 10.07
N ASP A 542 -22.89 -24.24 10.89
CA ASP A 542 -24.07 -25.00 10.50
C ASP A 542 -25.24 -24.08 10.07
N LYS A 543 -25.37 -22.93 10.73
CA LYS A 543 -26.47 -22.00 10.48
C LYS A 543 -26.25 -21.10 9.27
N PHE A 544 -25.01 -20.64 9.02
CA PHE A 544 -24.75 -19.60 8.02
C PHE A 544 -23.84 -20.03 6.88
N VAL A 545 -22.95 -20.99 7.11
CA VAL A 545 -21.92 -21.41 6.15
C VAL A 545 -22.32 -22.68 5.42
N ALA A 546 -22.68 -23.74 6.15
CA ALA A 546 -23.07 -25.03 5.57
C ALA A 546 -24.18 -24.92 4.51
N PRO A 547 -25.26 -24.12 4.71
CA PRO A 547 -26.32 -23.96 3.71
C PRO A 547 -25.86 -23.24 2.43
N ARG A 548 -24.74 -22.50 2.51
CA ARG A 548 -24.21 -21.67 1.42
C ARG A 548 -22.91 -22.20 0.84
N LYS A 549 -22.35 -23.30 1.37
CA LYS A 549 -21.00 -23.78 1.05
C LYS A 549 -20.77 -24.00 -0.45
N LYS A 550 -21.80 -24.44 -1.19
CA LYS A 550 -21.75 -24.61 -2.65
C LYS A 550 -21.56 -23.31 -3.43
N ASN A 551 -21.90 -22.17 -2.82
CA ASN A 551 -21.80 -20.84 -3.43
C ASN A 551 -20.57 -20.06 -2.90
N LEU A 552 -19.68 -20.72 -2.16
CA LEU A 552 -18.45 -20.11 -1.62
C LEU A 552 -17.23 -20.66 -2.39
N TYR A 553 -16.26 -19.80 -2.72
CA TYR A 553 -15.10 -20.17 -3.54
C TYR A 553 -13.98 -20.83 -2.76
N GLU A 554 -13.55 -22.01 -3.18
CA GLU A 554 -12.36 -22.63 -2.62
C GLU A 554 -11.14 -21.70 -2.71
N ASN A 555 -10.35 -21.67 -1.63
CA ASN A 555 -9.14 -20.87 -1.49
C ASN A 555 -9.37 -19.34 -1.51
N GLN A 556 -10.57 -18.85 -1.18
CA GLN A 556 -10.82 -17.42 -0.94
C GLN A 556 -11.55 -17.18 0.38
N PRO A 557 -11.25 -16.08 1.09
CA PRO A 557 -12.06 -15.69 2.24
C PRO A 557 -13.45 -15.25 1.79
N ALA A 558 -14.44 -15.46 2.65
CA ALA A 558 -15.83 -15.07 2.41
C ALA A 558 -16.41 -14.30 3.59
N GLU A 559 -17.37 -13.42 3.33
CA GLU A 559 -18.09 -12.66 4.34
C GLU A 559 -19.59 -12.91 4.24
N ILE A 560 -20.25 -13.10 5.39
CA ILE A 560 -21.68 -13.38 5.46
C ILE A 560 -22.30 -12.50 6.53
N VAL A 561 -23.22 -11.60 6.12
CA VAL A 561 -23.96 -10.73 7.05
C VAL A 561 -24.90 -11.58 7.90
N ILE A 562 -24.91 -11.33 9.22
CA ILE A 562 -25.77 -12.02 10.18
C ILE A 562 -26.73 -11.04 10.84
N LYS A 563 -27.93 -11.54 11.18
CA LYS A 563 -28.97 -10.72 11.81
C LYS A 563 -28.59 -10.39 13.25
N ASN A 564 -28.83 -9.16 13.69
CA ASN A 564 -28.49 -8.68 15.04
C ASN A 564 -29.14 -9.51 16.16
N ASN A 565 -30.31 -10.12 15.91
CA ASN A 565 -30.98 -10.98 16.89
C ASN A 565 -30.19 -12.26 17.20
N VAL A 566 -29.38 -12.75 16.26
CA VAL A 566 -28.51 -13.92 16.45
C VAL A 566 -27.40 -13.58 17.44
N ILE A 567 -26.72 -12.44 17.23
CA ILE A 567 -25.71 -11.94 18.16
C ILE A 567 -26.32 -11.65 19.54
N ASN A 568 -27.54 -11.10 19.60
CA ASN A 568 -28.24 -10.88 20.87
C ASN A 568 -28.52 -12.19 21.63
N GLN A 569 -28.88 -13.26 20.92
CA GLN A 569 -29.06 -14.57 21.53
C GLN A 569 -27.73 -15.12 22.06
N MET A 570 -26.68 -15.05 21.23
CA MET A 570 -25.34 -15.53 21.61
C MET A 570 -24.73 -14.75 22.78
N ALA A 571 -24.98 -13.44 22.83
CA ALA A 571 -24.56 -12.55 23.91
C ALA A 571 -25.12 -13.01 25.28
N LYS A 572 -26.34 -13.56 25.29
CA LYS A 572 -27.02 -13.98 26.52
C LYS A 572 -26.63 -15.38 27.01
N HIS A 573 -25.98 -16.19 26.17
CA HIS A 573 -25.67 -17.57 26.50
C HIS A 573 -24.19 -17.89 26.21
N GLU A 574 -23.83 -18.17 24.97
CA GLU A 574 -22.49 -18.65 24.62
C GLU A 574 -21.38 -17.64 24.97
N PHE A 575 -21.53 -16.37 24.57
CA PHE A 575 -20.53 -15.34 24.93
C PHE A 575 -20.51 -15.05 26.42
N HIS A 576 -21.64 -15.16 27.09
CA HIS A 576 -21.71 -14.99 28.54
C HIS A 576 -20.87 -16.06 29.26
N GLN A 577 -20.95 -17.31 28.81
CA GLN A 577 -20.15 -18.42 29.36
C GLN A 577 -18.65 -18.20 29.13
N VAL A 578 -18.24 -17.79 27.93
CA VAL A 578 -16.82 -17.47 27.65
C VAL A 578 -16.32 -16.32 28.53
N VAL A 579 -17.12 -15.27 28.70
CA VAL A 579 -16.78 -14.12 29.57
C VAL A 579 -16.65 -14.54 31.04
N GLN A 580 -17.52 -15.43 31.52
CA GLN A 580 -17.43 -15.99 32.87
C GLN A 580 -16.13 -16.79 33.07
N GLU A 581 -15.78 -17.66 32.11
CA GLU A 581 -14.54 -18.44 32.21
C GLU A 581 -13.29 -17.55 32.08
N LEU A 582 -13.31 -16.54 31.21
CA LEU A 582 -12.25 -15.53 31.17
C LEU A 582 -12.10 -14.82 32.52
N ALA A 583 -13.21 -14.44 33.17
CA ALA A 583 -13.15 -13.85 34.51
C ALA A 583 -12.55 -14.83 35.54
N ASN A 584 -12.88 -16.12 35.47
CA ASN A 584 -12.26 -17.15 36.31
C ASN A 584 -10.75 -17.21 36.08
N THR A 585 -10.28 -17.14 34.82
CA THR A 585 -8.84 -17.13 34.53
C THR A 585 -8.11 -15.94 35.18
N PHE A 586 -8.74 -14.77 35.22
CA PHE A 586 -8.14 -13.59 35.87
C PHE A 586 -8.05 -13.78 37.39
N ILE A 587 -9.05 -14.39 38.02
CA ILE A 587 -9.03 -14.71 39.45
C ILE A 587 -7.88 -15.67 39.78
N GLU A 588 -7.73 -16.74 38.99
CA GLU A 588 -6.66 -17.72 39.22
C GLU A 588 -5.27 -17.13 38.94
N PHE A 589 -5.15 -16.27 37.92
CA PHE A 589 -3.92 -15.54 37.63
C PHE A 589 -3.53 -14.61 38.80
N ASP A 590 -4.46 -13.82 39.35
CA ASP A 590 -4.19 -12.92 40.48
C ASP A 590 -3.83 -13.66 41.77
N ALA A 591 -4.39 -14.86 41.96
CA ALA A 591 -4.00 -15.73 43.06
C ALA A 591 -2.56 -16.23 42.91
N LEU A 592 -2.18 -16.67 41.70
CA LEU A 592 -0.82 -17.10 41.38
C LEU A 592 0.19 -15.94 41.43
N ASP A 593 -0.17 -14.74 40.95
CA ASP A 593 0.72 -13.59 40.97
C ASP A 593 1.07 -13.17 42.40
N ARG A 594 0.08 -13.16 43.30
CA ARG A 594 0.30 -12.92 44.73
C ARG A 594 1.16 -14.01 45.34
N PHE A 595 0.83 -15.27 45.07
CA PHE A 595 1.61 -16.40 45.59
C PHE A 595 3.09 -16.31 45.18
N PHE A 596 3.38 -16.00 43.92
CA PHE A 596 4.74 -15.92 43.43
C PHE A 596 5.50 -14.63 43.81
N LYS A 597 4.79 -13.55 44.18
CA LYS A 597 5.41 -12.34 44.75
C LYS A 597 5.99 -12.58 46.15
N ASP A 598 5.33 -13.43 46.92
CA ASP A 598 5.68 -13.67 48.33
C ASP A 598 6.70 -14.83 48.51
N GLN A 599 7.25 -15.38 47.42
CA GLN A 599 8.17 -16.53 47.43
C GLN A 599 9.48 -16.24 46.69
N GLU A 600 10.59 -16.81 47.16
CA GLU A 600 11.83 -16.85 46.38
C GLU A 600 11.69 -17.84 45.22
N LEU A 601 11.45 -17.30 44.02
CA LEU A 601 11.32 -18.11 42.80
C LEU A 601 12.68 -18.47 42.23
N THR A 602 12.81 -19.70 41.74
CA THR A 602 13.92 -20.08 40.86
C THR A 602 13.88 -19.22 39.58
N PRO A 603 15.03 -18.97 38.93
CA PRO A 603 15.07 -18.22 37.67
C PRO A 603 14.15 -18.79 36.59
N GLU A 604 13.98 -20.12 36.59
CA GLU A 604 13.13 -20.86 35.67
C GLU A 604 11.63 -20.54 35.87
N ILE A 605 11.13 -20.62 37.12
CA ILE A 605 9.73 -20.26 37.45
C ILE A 605 9.47 -18.79 37.17
N ARG A 606 10.47 -17.93 37.41
CA ARG A 606 10.36 -16.50 37.16
C ARG A 606 10.20 -16.19 35.66
N ASP A 607 10.95 -16.86 34.80
CA ASP A 607 10.85 -16.69 33.35
C ASP A 607 9.51 -17.24 32.81
N ASP A 608 9.11 -18.44 33.22
CA ASP A 608 7.81 -19.02 32.85
C ASP A 608 6.65 -18.13 33.30
N TRP A 609 6.71 -17.60 34.53
CA TRP A 609 5.70 -16.69 35.05
C TRP A 609 5.68 -15.36 34.29
N ALA A 610 6.84 -14.79 33.97
CA ALA A 610 6.92 -13.56 33.16
C ALA A 610 6.27 -13.74 31.77
N GLN A 611 6.45 -14.90 31.16
CA GLN A 611 5.80 -15.21 29.88
C GLN A 611 4.28 -15.37 30.04
N ILE A 612 3.80 -16.02 31.12
CA ILE A 612 2.36 -16.11 31.43
C ILE A 612 1.75 -14.73 31.70
N LYS A 613 2.47 -13.82 32.36
CA LYS A 613 2.02 -12.41 32.53
C LYS A 613 1.82 -11.70 31.19
N ALA A 614 2.69 -11.96 30.21
CA ALA A 614 2.52 -11.36 28.89
C ALA A 614 1.22 -11.84 28.21
N PHE A 615 0.85 -13.11 28.37
CA PHE A 615 -0.40 -13.68 27.83
C PHE A 615 -1.66 -13.13 28.52
N GLN A 616 -1.60 -12.79 29.82
CA GLN A 616 -2.73 -12.21 30.54
C GLN A 616 -3.30 -10.97 29.85
N SER A 617 -2.43 -10.09 29.34
CA SER A 617 -2.86 -8.91 28.59
C SER A 617 -3.66 -9.27 27.33
N ASN A 618 -3.32 -10.38 26.66
CA ASN A 618 -4.07 -10.85 25.49
C ASN A 618 -5.46 -11.36 25.89
N LEU A 619 -5.58 -12.12 26.98
CA LEU A 619 -6.89 -12.56 27.49
C LEU A 619 -7.79 -11.37 27.87
N THR A 620 -7.24 -10.31 28.47
CA THR A 620 -7.99 -9.07 28.74
C THR A 620 -8.53 -8.43 27.47
N LYS A 621 -7.72 -8.37 26.39
CA LYS A 621 -8.20 -7.84 25.10
C LYS A 621 -9.39 -8.63 24.56
N PHE A 622 -9.39 -9.96 24.69
CA PHE A 622 -10.51 -10.79 24.26
C PHE A 622 -11.76 -10.59 25.13
N TYR A 623 -11.58 -10.47 26.44
CA TYR A 623 -12.67 -10.14 27.36
C TYR A 623 -13.36 -8.83 26.95
N ASP A 624 -12.57 -7.78 26.67
CA ASP A 624 -13.09 -6.48 26.22
C ASP A 624 -13.72 -6.58 24.82
N ALA A 625 -13.11 -7.32 23.89
CA ALA A 625 -13.63 -7.49 22.54
C ALA A 625 -15.00 -8.19 22.51
N ILE A 626 -15.20 -9.22 23.35
CA ILE A 626 -16.49 -9.90 23.47
C ILE A 626 -17.54 -8.92 24.01
N ARG A 627 -17.22 -8.15 25.06
CA ARG A 627 -18.13 -7.13 25.60
C ARG A 627 -18.47 -6.07 24.55
N GLU A 628 -17.47 -5.53 23.86
CA GLU A 628 -17.63 -4.51 22.84
C GLU A 628 -18.56 -5.00 21.70
N ILE A 629 -18.45 -6.26 21.28
CA ILE A 629 -19.34 -6.83 20.26
C ILE A 629 -20.79 -6.95 20.74
N THR A 630 -20.99 -7.22 22.03
CA THR A 630 -22.32 -7.31 22.64
C THR A 630 -22.98 -5.95 22.94
N ASP A 631 -22.23 -4.85 22.87
CA ASP A 631 -22.73 -3.50 23.14
C ASP A 631 -23.42 -2.83 21.93
N HIS A 632 -24.43 -2.02 22.19
CA HIS A 632 -25.17 -1.21 21.20
C HIS A 632 -25.74 -2.00 20.01
N LEU A 633 -26.26 -3.21 20.26
CA LEU A 633 -26.70 -4.19 19.26
C LEU A 633 -27.61 -3.64 18.14
N ASN A 634 -28.39 -2.59 18.38
CA ASN A 634 -29.35 -2.07 17.41
C ASN A 634 -28.72 -1.14 16.35
N GLN A 635 -27.59 -0.51 16.65
CA GLN A 635 -26.89 0.45 15.78
C GLN A 635 -25.82 -0.20 14.89
N ASN A 636 -25.44 -1.45 15.19
CA ASN A 636 -24.38 -2.16 14.49
C ASN A 636 -24.89 -3.06 13.37
N ILE A 637 -24.01 -3.34 12.41
CA ILE A 637 -24.10 -4.51 11.53
C ILE A 637 -23.09 -5.54 11.96
N TYR A 638 -23.51 -6.80 11.90
CA TYR A 638 -22.71 -7.96 12.24
C TYR A 638 -22.52 -8.85 11.01
N TRP A 639 -21.34 -9.44 10.87
CA TRP A 639 -21.05 -10.45 9.85
C TRP A 639 -20.07 -11.48 10.40
N ILE A 640 -19.99 -12.63 9.72
CA ILE A 640 -18.90 -13.58 9.91
C ILE A 640 -17.94 -13.50 8.73
N THR A 641 -16.64 -13.61 9.00
CA THR A 641 -15.61 -13.80 7.98
C THR A 641 -15.09 -15.22 8.07
N LEU A 642 -14.80 -15.82 6.92
CA LEU A 642 -14.25 -17.17 6.78
C LEU A 642 -12.87 -17.09 6.15
N GLY A 643 -11.98 -17.99 6.55
CA GLY A 643 -10.71 -18.21 5.88
C GLY A 643 -10.87 -18.91 4.52
N PRO A 644 -9.78 -19.06 3.75
CA PRO A 644 -9.80 -19.63 2.39
C PRO A 644 -10.41 -21.04 2.28
N ASN A 645 -10.31 -21.83 3.33
CA ASN A 645 -10.83 -23.21 3.38
C ASN A 645 -12.27 -23.29 3.89
N HIS A 646 -12.86 -22.16 4.28
CA HIS A 646 -14.20 -22.05 4.85
C HIS A 646 -14.46 -23.01 6.01
N ASP A 647 -13.45 -23.35 6.80
CA ASP A 647 -13.60 -24.22 7.95
C ASP A 647 -14.19 -23.48 9.16
N PRO A 648 -14.87 -24.18 10.09
CA PRO A 648 -15.42 -23.55 11.31
C PRO A 648 -14.34 -22.83 12.14
N GLY A 649 -13.13 -23.38 12.17
CA GLY A 649 -11.99 -22.82 12.90
C GLY A 649 -11.58 -21.44 12.39
N SER A 650 -11.84 -21.14 11.12
CA SER A 650 -11.51 -19.84 10.50
C SER A 650 -12.53 -18.71 10.74
N ILE A 651 -13.62 -18.98 11.47
CA ILE A 651 -14.69 -18.00 11.70
C ILE A 651 -14.21 -16.86 12.60
N ARG A 652 -14.38 -15.63 12.12
CA ARG A 652 -14.27 -14.39 12.91
C ARG A 652 -15.60 -13.64 12.86
N ILE A 653 -15.94 -12.92 13.93
CA ILE A 653 -17.17 -12.16 14.01
C ILE A 653 -16.84 -10.68 13.89
N GLY A 654 -17.34 -10.04 12.83
CA GLY A 654 -17.20 -8.63 12.56
C GLY A 654 -18.38 -7.80 13.10
N LYS A 655 -18.08 -6.58 13.55
CA LYS A 655 -19.05 -5.53 13.93
C LYS A 655 -18.62 -4.20 13.30
N GLU A 656 -19.59 -3.40 12.85
CA GLU A 656 -19.36 -2.07 12.28
C GLU A 656 -20.52 -1.11 12.58
N ILE A 657 -20.19 0.14 12.87
CA ILE A 657 -21.15 1.26 12.93
C ILE A 657 -21.15 1.93 11.55
N LEU A 658 -22.32 1.98 10.90
CA LEU A 658 -22.45 2.46 9.53
C LEU A 658 -23.08 3.86 9.40
N ASP A 659 -23.54 4.47 10.50
CA ASP A 659 -24.01 5.86 10.47
C ASP A 659 -22.84 6.85 10.49
N THR A 660 -22.27 7.04 9.30
CA THR A 660 -21.15 7.95 9.05
C THR A 660 -21.53 9.42 9.22
N GLY A 661 -22.80 9.76 9.04
CA GLY A 661 -23.32 11.11 9.22
C GLY A 661 -23.35 11.51 10.69
N GLU A 662 -23.93 10.66 11.54
CA GLU A 662 -23.93 10.86 13.00
C GLU A 662 -22.49 10.93 13.54
N PHE A 663 -21.61 10.03 13.08
CA PHE A 663 -20.20 10.05 13.43
C PHE A 663 -19.54 11.40 13.10
N TYR A 664 -19.71 11.89 11.86
CA TYR A 664 -19.14 13.17 11.45
C TYR A 664 -19.65 14.34 12.32
N ARG A 665 -20.97 14.41 12.56
CA ARG A 665 -21.61 15.48 13.34
C ARG A 665 -21.17 15.48 14.81
N GLN A 666 -20.91 14.32 15.41
CA GLN A 666 -20.57 14.20 16.82
C GLN A 666 -19.06 14.21 17.09
N LYS A 667 -18.27 13.60 16.21
CA LYS A 667 -16.85 13.33 16.44
C LYS A 667 -15.90 14.21 15.64
N ILE A 668 -16.38 14.90 14.59
CA ILE A 668 -15.51 15.70 13.71
C ILE A 668 -15.92 17.17 13.74
N GLU A 669 -17.13 17.49 13.29
CA GLU A 669 -17.60 18.86 13.11
C GLU A 669 -17.40 19.79 14.32
N PRO A 670 -17.64 19.37 15.59
CA PRO A 670 -17.58 20.26 16.74
C PRO A 670 -16.21 20.90 16.96
N PHE A 671 -15.13 20.28 16.47
CA PHE A 671 -13.76 20.72 16.71
C PHE A 671 -13.24 21.75 15.71
N TYR A 672 -14.00 22.03 14.65
CA TYR A 672 -13.56 22.93 13.58
C TYR A 672 -14.47 24.14 13.48
N HIS A 673 -13.92 25.31 13.16
CA HIS A 673 -14.72 26.53 13.02
C HIS A 673 -15.64 26.44 11.80
N LYS A 674 -15.08 26.06 10.63
CA LYS A 674 -15.79 25.94 9.35
C LYS A 674 -15.16 24.84 8.49
N VAL A 675 -15.98 24.13 7.72
CA VAL A 675 -15.56 22.94 6.96
C VAL A 675 -15.82 23.10 5.45
N LEU A 676 -14.80 22.78 4.64
CA LEU A 676 -14.87 22.62 3.20
C LEU A 676 -14.82 21.12 2.86
N LEU A 677 -15.86 20.60 2.21
CA LEU A 677 -15.86 19.29 1.56
C LEU A 677 -15.65 19.53 0.06
N ILE A 678 -14.58 18.98 -0.52
CA ILE A 678 -14.27 19.15 -1.95
C ILE A 678 -13.93 17.81 -2.59
N GLY A 679 -14.34 17.60 -3.84
CA GLY A 679 -14.06 16.35 -4.56
C GLY A 679 -14.35 16.43 -6.06
N GLY A 680 -13.86 15.42 -6.79
CA GLY A 680 -14.04 15.28 -8.24
C GLY A 680 -15.48 14.98 -8.65
N THR A 681 -16.12 14.12 -7.87
CA THR A 681 -17.34 13.42 -8.28
C THR A 681 -18.24 13.23 -7.05
N LEU A 682 -18.83 14.33 -6.57
CA LEU A 682 -19.65 14.31 -5.35
C LEU A 682 -21.15 14.11 -5.63
N PHE A 683 -21.61 14.56 -6.80
CA PHE A 683 -23.03 14.61 -7.12
C PHE A 683 -23.33 13.97 -8.48
N PHE A 684 -24.57 13.54 -8.64
CA PHE A 684 -25.15 13.12 -9.90
C PHE A 684 -26.38 13.99 -10.20
N GLU A 685 -26.44 14.51 -11.43
CA GLU A 685 -27.46 15.48 -11.86
C GLU A 685 -27.65 16.66 -10.87
N HIS A 686 -28.86 16.82 -10.31
CA HIS A 686 -29.23 17.81 -9.31
C HIS A 686 -29.45 17.21 -7.91
N LYS A 687 -29.24 15.89 -7.74
CA LYS A 687 -29.50 15.19 -6.49
C LYS A 687 -28.27 15.25 -5.58
N ARG A 688 -28.37 16.09 -4.56
CA ARG A 688 -27.30 16.34 -3.58
C ARG A 688 -27.46 15.52 -2.29
N SER A 689 -28.67 15.02 -2.03
CA SER A 689 -29.01 14.39 -0.74
C SER A 689 -28.15 13.17 -0.44
N TYR A 690 -27.86 12.32 -1.43
CA TYR A 690 -27.06 11.12 -1.19
C TYR A 690 -25.70 11.42 -0.52
N PHE A 691 -24.94 12.36 -1.07
CA PHE A 691 -23.65 12.76 -0.50
C PHE A 691 -23.81 13.50 0.83
N LEU A 692 -24.77 14.44 0.91
CA LEU A 692 -24.99 15.22 2.14
C LEU A 692 -25.43 14.34 3.32
N ASP A 693 -26.29 13.35 3.08
CA ASP A 693 -26.79 12.42 4.09
C ASP A 693 -25.64 11.61 4.72
N GLN A 694 -24.58 11.28 3.95
CA GLN A 694 -23.40 10.57 4.47
C GLN A 694 -22.58 11.39 5.47
N PHE A 695 -22.74 12.71 5.46
CA PHE A 695 -22.13 13.63 6.44
C PHE A 695 -23.18 14.18 7.43
N GLY A 696 -24.43 13.72 7.37
CA GLY A 696 -25.52 14.25 8.20
C GLY A 696 -25.81 15.73 7.94
N LEU A 697 -25.57 16.23 6.73
CA LEU A 697 -25.68 17.65 6.40
C LEU A 697 -27.04 18.04 5.84
N HIS A 698 -27.50 19.24 6.21
CA HIS A 698 -28.73 19.82 5.67
C HIS A 698 -28.49 21.13 4.89
N LYS A 699 -29.39 21.46 3.97
CA LYS A 699 -29.27 22.65 3.10
C LYS A 699 -29.17 24.01 3.84
N PRO A 700 -29.87 24.26 4.96
CA PRO A 700 -29.83 25.57 5.63
C PRO A 700 -28.42 25.97 6.10
N GLU A 701 -27.64 25.01 6.60
CA GLU A 701 -26.30 25.20 7.15
C GLU A 701 -25.17 24.97 6.12
N THR A 702 -25.52 24.67 4.87
CA THR A 702 -24.57 24.24 3.83
C THR A 702 -24.62 25.13 2.58
N SER A 703 -23.45 25.60 2.13
CA SER A 703 -23.24 26.23 0.82
C SER A 703 -22.75 25.20 -0.18
N ILE A 704 -23.34 25.11 -1.36
CA ILE A 704 -22.98 24.09 -2.35
C ILE A 704 -22.73 24.72 -3.72
N ARG A 705 -21.60 24.38 -4.34
CA ARG A 705 -21.24 24.83 -5.69
C ARG A 705 -20.67 23.67 -6.51
N THR A 706 -21.17 23.51 -7.73
CA THR A 706 -20.57 22.62 -8.73
C THR A 706 -19.89 23.46 -9.79
N PHE A 707 -18.63 23.15 -10.07
CA PHE A 707 -17.86 23.69 -11.17
C PHE A 707 -17.77 22.64 -12.29
N ARG A 708 -17.96 23.05 -13.54
CA ARG A 708 -17.85 22.16 -14.70
C ARG A 708 -16.69 22.60 -15.58
N ARG A 709 -15.98 21.65 -16.17
CA ARG A 709 -14.95 21.91 -17.19
C ARG A 709 -15.69 22.24 -18.49
N GLY A 710 -15.25 23.26 -19.22
CA GLY A 710 -15.76 23.56 -20.56
C GLY A 710 -14.92 22.84 -21.61
N VAL A 711 -14.84 21.51 -21.53
CA VAL A 711 -14.10 20.67 -22.50
C VAL A 711 -15.10 20.12 -23.49
N ASP A 712 -14.67 20.08 -24.74
CA ASP A 712 -15.32 19.32 -25.79
C ASP A 712 -14.92 17.84 -25.65
N PHE A 713 -15.72 17.08 -24.90
CA PHE A 713 -15.47 15.65 -24.71
C PHE A 713 -15.87 14.82 -25.95
N GLU A 714 -16.60 15.40 -26.90
CA GLU A 714 -17.13 14.71 -28.07
C GLU A 714 -16.01 14.12 -28.93
N ASN A 715 -14.85 14.78 -28.97
CA ASN A 715 -13.67 14.34 -29.74
C ASN A 715 -12.63 13.57 -28.91
N GLN A 716 -12.81 13.45 -27.58
CA GLN A 716 -11.83 12.86 -26.67
C GLN A 716 -12.27 11.53 -26.07
N LEU A 717 -13.58 11.35 -25.88
CA LEU A 717 -14.15 10.18 -25.27
C LEU A 717 -15.24 9.59 -26.16
N ASP A 718 -15.04 8.36 -26.59
CA ASP A 718 -16.09 7.56 -27.21
C ASP A 718 -16.73 6.61 -26.17
N PHE A 719 -18.05 6.45 -26.23
CA PHE A 719 -18.79 5.56 -25.35
C PHE A 719 -19.71 4.63 -26.16
N GLU A 720 -19.32 3.37 -26.18
CA GLU A 720 -19.96 2.32 -26.94
C GLU A 720 -20.73 1.36 -26.03
N VAL A 721 -21.87 0.86 -26.49
CA VAL A 721 -22.66 -0.16 -25.81
C VAL A 721 -22.88 -1.32 -26.78
N LEU A 722 -22.33 -2.48 -26.42
CA LEU A 722 -22.52 -3.70 -27.17
C LEU A 722 -23.97 -4.16 -27.04
N GLN A 723 -24.70 -4.20 -28.15
CA GLN A 723 -25.99 -4.85 -28.23
C GLN A 723 -25.77 -6.33 -28.52
N SER A 724 -26.12 -7.16 -27.54
CA SER A 724 -26.10 -8.62 -27.69
C SER A 724 -27.47 -9.21 -27.37
N ASP A 725 -27.78 -10.34 -27.99
CA ASP A 725 -28.99 -11.11 -27.66
C ASP A 725 -28.82 -11.91 -26.36
N PHE A 726 -27.65 -11.85 -25.72
CA PHE A 726 -27.37 -12.53 -24.46
C PHE A 726 -28.20 -11.90 -23.34
N THR A 727 -29.27 -12.58 -22.93
CA THR A 727 -30.06 -12.20 -21.76
C THR A 727 -29.42 -12.78 -20.51
N ILE A 728 -29.00 -11.91 -19.61
CA ILE A 728 -28.36 -12.32 -18.36
C ILE A 728 -29.40 -12.90 -17.40
N ASP A 729 -29.51 -14.23 -17.35
CA ASP A 729 -30.21 -14.95 -16.30
C ASP A 729 -29.20 -15.48 -15.27
N TYR A 730 -29.10 -14.79 -14.13
CA TYR A 730 -27.98 -14.91 -13.19
C TYR A 730 -27.89 -16.23 -12.44
N GLU A 731 -28.98 -17.00 -12.38
CA GLU A 731 -29.07 -18.21 -11.56
C GLU A 731 -28.84 -19.50 -12.38
N SER A 732 -28.79 -19.42 -13.71
CA SER A 732 -28.86 -20.60 -14.58
C SER A 732 -27.66 -20.82 -15.51
N ASN A 733 -26.76 -19.84 -15.74
CA ASN A 733 -25.68 -20.00 -16.74
C ASN A 733 -24.42 -19.11 -16.57
N GLN A 734 -23.68 -19.25 -15.45
CA GLN A 734 -22.43 -18.50 -15.24
C GLN A 734 -21.33 -18.83 -16.26
N ASP A 735 -21.23 -20.09 -16.70
CA ASP A 735 -20.23 -20.50 -17.68
C ASP A 735 -20.51 -19.90 -19.06
N GLN A 736 -21.76 -19.95 -19.54
CA GLN A 736 -22.13 -19.31 -20.81
C GLN A 736 -21.91 -17.79 -20.79
N TYR A 737 -22.10 -17.16 -19.63
CA TYR A 737 -21.78 -15.73 -19.48
C TYR A 737 -20.28 -15.48 -19.55
N ALA A 738 -19.46 -16.35 -18.96
CA ALA A 738 -18.01 -16.26 -19.08
C ALA A 738 -17.52 -16.54 -20.53
N ASP A 739 -18.15 -17.48 -21.25
CA ASP A 739 -17.89 -17.74 -22.67
C ASP A 739 -18.18 -16.47 -23.50
N PHE A 740 -19.39 -15.91 -23.36
CA PHE A 740 -19.79 -14.67 -24.03
C PHE A 740 -18.82 -13.52 -23.76
N LEU A 741 -18.42 -13.33 -22.50
CA LEU A 741 -17.48 -12.26 -22.13
C LEU A 741 -16.09 -12.50 -22.73
N ALA A 742 -15.59 -13.74 -22.71
CA ALA A 742 -14.31 -14.08 -23.31
C ALA A 742 -14.30 -13.78 -24.81
N GLU A 743 -15.30 -14.26 -25.55
CA GLU A 743 -15.45 -14.01 -26.98
C GLU A 743 -15.56 -12.51 -27.30
N ALA A 744 -16.36 -11.76 -26.53
CA ALA A 744 -16.51 -10.32 -26.72
C ALA A 744 -15.22 -9.54 -26.43
N ILE A 745 -14.54 -9.85 -25.33
CA ILE A 745 -13.27 -9.19 -24.95
C ILE A 745 -12.20 -9.49 -25.99
N GLU A 746 -12.08 -10.74 -26.43
CA GLU A 746 -11.13 -11.12 -27.47
C GLU A 746 -11.40 -10.38 -28.78
N ALA A 747 -12.64 -10.38 -29.25
CA ALA A 747 -13.02 -9.68 -30.49
C ALA A 747 -12.74 -8.17 -30.43
N LEU A 748 -12.97 -7.55 -29.28
CA LEU A 748 -12.74 -6.12 -29.03
C LEU A 748 -11.26 -5.76 -28.83
N THR A 749 -10.36 -6.73 -28.61
CA THR A 749 -8.96 -6.44 -28.27
C THR A 749 -7.93 -7.02 -29.25
N ARG A 750 -8.32 -7.97 -30.11
CA ARG A 750 -7.43 -8.71 -31.03
C ARG A 750 -6.61 -7.84 -32.00
N ASP A 751 -7.12 -6.65 -32.35
CA ASP A 751 -6.45 -5.73 -33.29
C ASP A 751 -6.28 -4.30 -32.75
N ILE A 752 -6.50 -4.10 -31.44
CA ILE A 752 -6.43 -2.79 -30.79
C ILE A 752 -5.25 -2.77 -29.82
N ASN A 753 -4.15 -2.16 -30.25
CA ASN A 753 -2.90 -2.07 -29.48
C ASN A 753 -2.92 -0.88 -28.51
N ARG A 754 -3.85 -0.91 -27.55
CA ARG A 754 -4.05 0.15 -26.55
C ARG A 754 -4.09 -0.39 -25.14
N GLN A 755 -3.55 0.36 -24.19
CA GLN A 755 -3.48 -0.07 -22.80
C GLN A 755 -4.91 -0.25 -22.23
N THR A 756 -5.31 -1.50 -21.93
CA THR A 756 -6.72 -1.87 -21.75
C THR A 756 -7.01 -2.30 -20.31
N LEU A 757 -8.09 -1.78 -19.72
CA LEU A 757 -8.65 -2.25 -18.45
C LEU A 757 -10.01 -2.89 -18.67
N VAL A 758 -10.19 -4.12 -18.20
CA VAL A 758 -11.46 -4.82 -18.19
C VAL A 758 -11.97 -4.92 -16.75
N LEU A 759 -13.16 -4.34 -16.50
CA LEU A 759 -13.79 -4.27 -15.19
C LEU A 759 -14.89 -5.31 -15.04
N PHE A 760 -14.68 -6.23 -14.10
CA PHE A 760 -15.60 -7.29 -13.71
C PHE A 760 -16.34 -6.97 -12.42
N ASN A 761 -17.53 -7.56 -12.25
CA ASN A 761 -18.33 -7.46 -11.03
C ASN A 761 -17.89 -8.44 -9.93
N SER A 762 -17.31 -9.59 -10.29
CA SER A 762 -16.83 -10.60 -9.34
C SER A 762 -15.45 -11.12 -9.77
N LEU A 763 -14.66 -11.56 -8.79
CA LEU A 763 -13.38 -12.24 -9.05
C LEU A 763 -13.59 -13.60 -9.72
N GLU A 764 -14.75 -14.22 -9.52
CA GLU A 764 -15.13 -15.47 -10.18
C GLU A 764 -15.26 -15.29 -11.68
N THR A 765 -16.12 -14.37 -12.15
CA THR A 765 -16.30 -14.13 -13.59
C THR A 765 -14.98 -13.74 -14.22
N LEU A 766 -14.19 -12.91 -13.53
CA LEU A 766 -12.84 -12.53 -13.96
C LEU A 766 -11.94 -13.75 -14.19
N ARG A 767 -11.89 -14.69 -13.24
CA ARG A 767 -11.08 -15.91 -13.34
C ARG A 767 -11.57 -16.84 -14.44
N ASN A 768 -12.89 -17.02 -14.55
CA ASN A 768 -13.49 -17.87 -15.57
C ASN A 768 -13.20 -17.36 -16.98
N VAL A 769 -13.24 -16.03 -17.18
CA VAL A 769 -12.84 -15.39 -18.44
C VAL A 769 -11.32 -15.47 -18.66
N TYR A 770 -10.52 -15.22 -17.62
CA TYR A 770 -9.07 -15.34 -17.71
C TYR A 770 -8.64 -16.73 -18.17
N ASN A 771 -9.18 -17.79 -17.57
CA ASN A 771 -8.82 -19.17 -17.95
C ASN A 771 -9.16 -19.49 -19.41
N ARG A 772 -10.23 -18.90 -19.96
CA ARG A 772 -10.62 -19.07 -21.37
C ARG A 772 -9.68 -18.32 -22.33
N LEU A 773 -9.20 -17.15 -21.92
CA LEU A 773 -8.33 -16.31 -22.74
C LEU A 773 -6.83 -16.61 -22.55
N HIS A 774 -6.44 -17.27 -21.46
CA HIS A 774 -5.04 -17.57 -21.16
C HIS A 774 -4.39 -18.45 -22.23
N ASP A 775 -5.15 -19.41 -22.75
CA ASP A 775 -4.72 -20.35 -23.80
C ASP A 775 -5.08 -19.87 -25.23
N SER A 776 -5.58 -18.64 -25.37
CA SER A 776 -5.92 -18.04 -26.67
C SER A 776 -4.74 -17.29 -27.28
N ASP A 777 -4.72 -17.13 -28.60
CA ASP A 777 -3.74 -16.34 -29.36
C ASP A 777 -3.61 -14.89 -28.85
N LEU A 778 -4.64 -14.37 -28.16
CA LEU A 778 -4.61 -13.05 -27.55
C LEU A 778 -3.51 -12.95 -26.48
N ASN A 779 -3.28 -14.00 -25.69
CA ASN A 779 -2.28 -13.95 -24.62
C ASN A 779 -0.84 -14.07 -25.15
N GLU A 780 -0.66 -14.64 -26.35
CA GLU A 780 0.62 -14.65 -27.05
C GLU A 780 0.97 -13.25 -27.59
N SER A 781 -0.03 -12.51 -28.07
CA SER A 781 0.13 -11.16 -28.63
C SER A 781 0.14 -10.05 -27.58
N ARG A 782 -0.66 -10.18 -26.51
CA ARG A 782 -0.83 -9.17 -25.46
C ARG A 782 -0.79 -9.79 -24.06
N ARG A 783 0.03 -9.25 -23.17
CA ARG A 783 0.12 -9.75 -21.79
C ARG A 783 -1.18 -9.48 -21.03
N ILE A 784 -1.86 -10.55 -20.60
CA ILE A 784 -3.06 -10.47 -19.74
C ILE A 784 -2.66 -10.56 -18.26
N ILE A 785 -2.90 -9.50 -17.50
CA ILE A 785 -2.62 -9.44 -16.06
C ILE A 785 -3.95 -9.47 -15.32
N ALA A 786 -4.11 -10.36 -14.36
CA ALA A 786 -5.39 -10.59 -13.69
C ALA A 786 -5.32 -10.53 -12.15
N GLN A 787 -6.27 -9.79 -11.56
CA GLN A 787 -6.44 -9.70 -10.11
C GLN A 787 -6.77 -11.06 -9.48
N GLY A 788 -6.07 -11.39 -8.40
CA GLY A 788 -6.27 -12.66 -7.69
C GLY A 788 -5.65 -13.87 -8.37
N ILE A 789 -4.83 -13.64 -9.42
CA ILE A 789 -4.00 -14.62 -10.13
C ILE A 789 -2.53 -14.19 -10.04
N HIS A 790 -2.19 -12.98 -10.48
CA HIS A 790 -0.80 -12.49 -10.58
C HIS A 790 -0.24 -11.81 -9.32
N GLY A 791 -0.95 -11.93 -8.20
CA GLY A 791 -0.56 -11.38 -6.90
C GLY A 791 -1.41 -10.20 -6.44
N SER A 792 -0.82 -9.35 -5.60
CA SER A 792 -1.52 -8.25 -4.94
C SER A 792 -1.94 -7.14 -5.93
N LYS A 793 -2.99 -6.39 -5.57
CA LYS A 793 -3.47 -5.23 -6.36
C LYS A 793 -2.34 -4.25 -6.70
N ALA A 794 -1.47 -3.96 -5.74
CA ALA A 794 -0.34 -3.05 -5.96
C ALA A 794 0.70 -3.62 -6.94
N LYS A 795 0.96 -4.93 -6.88
CA LYS A 795 1.87 -5.62 -7.80
C LYS A 795 1.35 -5.58 -9.23
N ILE A 796 0.08 -5.94 -9.46
CA ILE A 796 -0.51 -5.99 -10.80
C ILE A 796 -0.69 -4.60 -11.43
N ILE A 797 -0.98 -3.56 -10.64
CA ILE A 797 -1.01 -2.18 -11.14
C ILE A 797 0.39 -1.75 -11.58
N ARG A 798 1.42 -2.13 -10.83
CA ARG A 798 2.81 -1.84 -11.21
C ARG A 798 3.20 -2.57 -12.48
N GLU A 799 2.92 -3.88 -12.58
CA GLU A 799 3.17 -4.64 -13.81
C GLU A 799 2.44 -4.03 -14.99
N PHE A 800 1.16 -3.68 -14.85
CA PHE A 800 0.42 -3.02 -15.91
C PHE A 800 1.02 -1.67 -16.32
N ASN A 801 1.52 -0.87 -15.38
CA ASN A 801 2.17 0.40 -15.67
C ASN A 801 3.58 0.25 -16.26
N ASP A 802 4.24 -0.90 -16.07
CA ASP A 802 5.58 -1.17 -16.59
C ASP A 802 5.53 -1.79 -18.00
N GLU A 803 4.42 -2.41 -18.37
CA GLU A 803 4.19 -3.05 -19.66
C GLU A 803 3.61 -2.07 -20.69
N GLU A 804 3.86 -2.34 -21.97
CA GLU A 804 3.22 -1.67 -23.10
C GLU A 804 2.18 -2.60 -23.72
N ASN A 805 1.02 -2.04 -24.08
CA ASN A 805 -0.08 -2.77 -24.72
C ASN A 805 -0.67 -3.95 -23.89
N ALA A 806 -0.64 -3.86 -22.56
CA ALA A 806 -1.17 -4.90 -21.68
C ALA A 806 -2.70 -4.81 -21.51
N ILE A 807 -3.30 -5.94 -21.11
CA ILE A 807 -4.70 -6.04 -20.70
C ILE A 807 -4.76 -6.35 -19.22
N LEU A 808 -5.38 -5.47 -18.43
CA LEU A 808 -5.57 -5.67 -16.99
C LEU A 808 -7.01 -6.07 -16.68
N PHE A 809 -7.19 -7.20 -16.02
CA PHE A 809 -8.47 -7.63 -15.49
C PHE A 809 -8.57 -7.24 -14.01
N GLY A 810 -9.57 -6.41 -13.70
CA GLY A 810 -9.86 -5.93 -12.34
C GLY A 810 -11.30 -6.20 -11.93
N ALA A 811 -11.53 -6.62 -10.69
CA ALA A 811 -12.87 -6.75 -10.13
C ALA A 811 -13.38 -5.41 -9.53
N ALA A 812 -14.47 -5.44 -8.76
CA ALA A 812 -15.10 -4.26 -8.14
C ALA A 812 -14.11 -3.25 -7.50
N SER A 813 -13.06 -3.75 -6.85
CA SER A 813 -12.02 -2.91 -6.23
C SER A 813 -11.20 -2.05 -7.19
N PHE A 814 -11.26 -2.30 -8.51
CA PHE A 814 -10.56 -1.52 -9.53
C PHE A 814 -11.37 -0.29 -9.99
N TRP A 815 -12.67 -0.21 -9.68
CA TRP A 815 -13.50 0.96 -10.00
C TRP A 815 -13.06 2.22 -9.26
N GLU A 816 -12.48 2.09 -8.07
CA GLU A 816 -12.00 3.21 -7.23
C GLU A 816 -10.54 3.01 -6.76
N GLY A 817 -9.84 4.11 -6.49
CA GLY A 817 -8.50 4.08 -5.87
C GLY A 817 -7.40 3.42 -6.70
N VAL A 818 -7.46 3.51 -8.03
CA VAL A 818 -6.35 3.17 -8.93
C VAL A 818 -6.05 4.38 -9.79
N ASP A 819 -4.77 4.75 -9.84
CA ASP A 819 -4.27 5.88 -10.60
C ASP A 819 -3.28 5.35 -11.66
N PHE A 820 -3.65 5.48 -12.93
CA PHE A 820 -2.81 5.10 -14.08
C PHE A 820 -2.22 6.38 -14.70
N PRO A 821 -0.92 6.66 -14.59
CA PRO A 821 -0.36 7.93 -15.07
C PRO A 821 -0.48 8.09 -16.60
N GLY A 822 -0.85 9.27 -17.09
CA GLY A 822 -0.81 9.60 -18.53
C GLY A 822 -1.67 8.70 -19.43
N ASP A 823 -1.07 8.27 -20.54
CA ASP A 823 -1.55 7.34 -21.59
C ASP A 823 -1.69 5.87 -21.12
N ARG A 824 -1.46 5.58 -19.84
CA ARG A 824 -1.51 4.20 -19.31
C ARG A 824 -2.92 3.62 -19.17
N LEU A 825 -3.97 4.34 -19.57
CA LEU A 825 -5.30 3.78 -19.71
C LEU A 825 -6.08 4.51 -20.80
N GLU A 826 -6.22 3.86 -21.95
CA GLU A 826 -6.88 4.42 -23.13
C GLU A 826 -8.17 3.67 -23.47
N TYR A 827 -8.23 2.38 -23.10
CA TYR A 827 -9.36 1.52 -23.43
C TYR A 827 -9.96 0.86 -22.19
N LEU A 828 -11.25 1.11 -21.96
CA LEU A 828 -11.99 0.59 -20.82
C LEU A 828 -13.13 -0.30 -21.28
N ILE A 829 -13.13 -1.56 -20.86
CA ILE A 829 -14.24 -2.49 -21.09
C ILE A 829 -14.95 -2.75 -19.76
N VAL A 830 -16.24 -2.45 -19.70
CA VAL A 830 -17.08 -2.67 -18.53
C VAL A 830 -18.01 -3.84 -18.79
N THR A 831 -17.77 -4.97 -18.12
CA THR A 831 -18.58 -6.18 -18.33
C THR A 831 -19.96 -6.07 -17.67
N ARG A 832 -20.08 -5.24 -16.63
CA ARG A 832 -21.31 -5.09 -15.84
C ARG A 832 -21.43 -3.72 -15.17
N LEU A 833 -22.66 -3.20 -15.06
CA LEU A 833 -22.95 -2.00 -14.28
C LEU A 833 -22.48 -2.18 -12.82
N PRO A 834 -21.84 -1.15 -12.21
CA PRO A 834 -21.12 -1.24 -10.94
C PRO A 834 -22.06 -1.20 -9.71
N PHE A 835 -23.05 -2.09 -9.69
CA PHE A 835 -23.90 -2.25 -8.52
C PHE A 835 -23.20 -3.06 -7.43
N ARG A 836 -23.28 -2.59 -6.19
CA ARG A 836 -22.90 -3.40 -5.01
C ARG A 836 -23.75 -4.65 -4.92
N SER A 837 -23.12 -5.73 -4.42
CA SER A 837 -23.81 -6.97 -4.13
C SER A 837 -24.96 -6.75 -3.14
N PRO A 838 -26.10 -7.43 -3.28
CA PRO A 838 -27.13 -7.47 -2.25
C PRO A 838 -26.60 -7.86 -0.86
N GLU A 839 -25.53 -8.66 -0.79
CA GLU A 839 -24.89 -9.12 0.45
C GLU A 839 -23.88 -8.10 1.03
N ASP A 840 -23.58 -7.01 0.32
CA ASP A 840 -22.72 -5.94 0.82
C ASP A 840 -23.31 -5.31 2.09
N ARG A 841 -22.45 -5.08 3.10
CA ARG A 841 -22.87 -4.56 4.42
C ARG A 841 -23.60 -3.23 4.34
N MET A 842 -23.14 -2.31 3.50
CA MET A 842 -23.78 -1.00 3.35
C MET A 842 -25.15 -1.12 2.70
N VAL A 843 -25.32 -2.07 1.78
CA VAL A 843 -26.62 -2.37 1.15
C VAL A 843 -27.60 -2.94 2.19
N GLN A 844 -27.14 -3.87 3.02
CA GLN A 844 -27.94 -4.44 4.12
C GLN A 844 -28.31 -3.38 5.18
N PHE A 845 -27.41 -2.43 5.47
CA PHE A 845 -27.70 -1.29 6.32
C PHE A 845 -28.77 -0.37 5.74
N ALA A 846 -28.62 -0.01 4.47
CA ALA A 846 -29.60 0.81 3.78
C ALA A 846 -30.98 0.13 3.74
N ARG A 847 -31.03 -1.20 3.59
CA ARG A 847 -32.28 -1.99 3.66
C ARG A 847 -32.97 -1.89 5.01
N LYS A 848 -32.22 -1.85 6.11
CA LYS A 848 -32.76 -1.73 7.47
C LYS A 848 -33.30 -0.33 7.76
N ASN A 849 -32.61 0.71 7.29
CA ASN A 849 -32.86 2.10 7.71
C ASN A 849 -33.62 2.96 6.68
N LYS A 850 -33.69 2.54 5.41
CA LYS A 850 -34.31 3.34 4.33
C LYS A 850 -35.48 2.59 3.70
N ARG A 851 -36.58 3.31 3.42
CA ARG A 851 -37.80 2.76 2.79
C ARG A 851 -37.56 2.08 1.43
N SER A 852 -36.57 2.55 0.67
CA SER A 852 -36.12 1.93 -0.59
C SER A 852 -34.60 2.01 -0.69
N SER A 853 -33.90 0.96 -0.23
CA SER A 853 -32.42 0.89 -0.28
C SER A 853 -31.87 1.03 -1.70
N PHE A 854 -32.59 0.53 -2.71
CA PHE A 854 -32.17 0.64 -4.10
C PHE A 854 -32.08 2.10 -4.55
N MET A 855 -33.17 2.85 -4.42
CA MET A 855 -33.25 4.23 -4.92
C MET A 855 -32.46 5.24 -4.07
N SER A 856 -32.29 4.95 -2.78
CA SER A 856 -31.67 5.88 -1.82
C SER A 856 -30.21 5.58 -1.48
N PHE A 857 -29.68 4.44 -1.95
CA PHE A 857 -28.29 4.07 -1.73
C PHE A 857 -27.67 3.33 -2.93
N VAL A 858 -28.18 2.16 -3.31
CA VAL A 858 -27.53 1.27 -4.30
C VAL A 858 -27.37 1.92 -5.68
N LEU A 859 -28.43 2.57 -6.18
CA LEU A 859 -28.40 3.24 -7.48
C LEU A 859 -27.53 4.51 -7.45
N PRO A 860 -27.70 5.44 -6.49
CA PRO A 860 -26.78 6.57 -6.32
C PRO A 860 -25.30 6.19 -6.24
N ASP A 861 -24.97 5.16 -5.45
CA ASP A 861 -23.60 4.63 -5.32
C ASP A 861 -23.08 4.15 -6.68
N ALA A 862 -23.84 3.31 -7.38
CA ALA A 862 -23.45 2.81 -8.70
C ALA A 862 -23.29 3.93 -9.75
N LEU A 863 -24.13 4.96 -9.74
CA LEU A 863 -24.00 6.11 -10.65
C LEU A 863 -22.71 6.90 -10.40
N LEU A 864 -22.34 7.11 -9.13
CA LEU A 864 -21.10 7.79 -8.77
C LEU A 864 -19.88 6.95 -9.14
N THR A 865 -19.89 5.65 -8.81
CA THR A 865 -18.82 4.71 -9.18
C THR A 865 -18.63 4.65 -10.69
N PHE A 866 -19.72 4.62 -11.46
CA PHE A 866 -19.67 4.66 -12.93
C PHE A 866 -19.04 5.97 -13.44
N LYS A 867 -19.51 7.12 -12.96
CA LYS A 867 -18.98 8.44 -13.33
C LYS A 867 -17.49 8.55 -13.01
N GLN A 868 -17.05 8.02 -11.87
CA GLN A 868 -15.63 7.97 -11.49
C GLN A 868 -14.82 7.05 -12.40
N GLY A 869 -15.34 5.85 -12.72
CA GLY A 869 -14.69 4.89 -13.61
C GLY A 869 -14.42 5.47 -14.99
N ILE A 870 -15.43 6.08 -15.61
CA ILE A 870 -15.31 6.72 -16.94
C ILE A 870 -14.35 7.93 -16.89
N GLY A 871 -14.41 8.72 -15.81
CA GLY A 871 -13.54 9.89 -15.63
C GLY A 871 -12.04 9.58 -15.50
N ARG A 872 -11.63 8.31 -15.53
CA ARG A 872 -10.22 7.90 -15.53
C ARG A 872 -9.57 7.91 -16.91
N LEU A 873 -10.38 7.80 -17.96
CA LEU A 873 -9.92 7.84 -19.34
C LEU A 873 -9.42 9.24 -19.70
N ILE A 874 -10.15 10.29 -19.29
CA ILE A 874 -9.84 11.68 -19.66
C ILE A 874 -9.51 12.50 -18.41
N ARG A 875 -8.24 12.87 -18.26
CA ARG A 875 -7.75 13.64 -17.09
C ARG A 875 -7.24 15.00 -17.51
N ASN A 876 -6.47 15.05 -18.59
CA ASN A 876 -5.90 16.27 -19.17
C ASN A 876 -6.62 16.66 -20.46
N SER A 877 -6.14 17.70 -21.14
CA SER A 877 -6.69 18.13 -22.43
C SER A 877 -6.24 17.25 -23.59
N ASP A 878 -5.25 16.40 -23.39
CA ASP A 878 -4.58 15.69 -24.49
C ASP A 878 -4.87 14.18 -24.40
N ASP A 879 -5.57 13.74 -23.36
CA ASP A 879 -5.96 12.35 -23.18
C ASP A 879 -7.16 12.03 -24.09
N THR A 880 -7.11 10.86 -24.72
CA THR A 880 -8.21 10.29 -25.49
C THR A 880 -8.49 8.87 -25.01
N GLY A 881 -9.74 8.43 -25.08
CA GLY A 881 -10.04 7.04 -24.72
C GLY A 881 -11.43 6.59 -25.14
N VAL A 882 -11.61 5.27 -25.08
CA VAL A 882 -12.87 4.61 -25.44
C VAL A 882 -13.35 3.80 -24.24
N ALA A 883 -14.64 3.88 -23.93
CA ALA A 883 -15.30 2.98 -22.99
C ALA A 883 -16.36 2.12 -23.70
N VAL A 884 -16.28 0.79 -23.53
CA VAL A 884 -17.29 -0.15 -24.05
C VAL A 884 -18.05 -0.78 -22.89
N MET A 885 -19.38 -0.72 -22.92
CA MET A 885 -20.28 -1.35 -21.98
C MET A 885 -20.88 -2.63 -22.57
N LEU A 886 -20.68 -3.77 -21.89
CA LEU A 886 -21.23 -5.07 -22.32
C LEU A 886 -22.57 -5.43 -21.64
N ASP A 887 -23.06 -4.57 -20.74
CA ASP A 887 -24.27 -4.82 -19.95
C ASP A 887 -25.51 -4.15 -20.55
N ASN A 888 -26.33 -4.95 -21.23
CA ASN A 888 -27.58 -4.50 -21.86
C ASN A 888 -28.60 -3.87 -20.89
N ARG A 889 -28.43 -4.00 -19.56
CA ARG A 889 -29.31 -3.32 -18.59
C ARG A 889 -29.22 -1.80 -18.67
N ILE A 890 -28.12 -1.25 -19.20
CA ILE A 890 -28.00 0.19 -19.48
C ILE A 890 -29.03 0.67 -20.51
N ILE A 891 -29.48 -0.22 -21.40
CA ILE A 891 -30.50 0.03 -22.43
C ILE A 891 -31.88 -0.41 -21.91
N ASN A 892 -31.97 -1.64 -21.40
CA ASN A 892 -33.24 -2.35 -21.20
C ASN A 892 -33.94 -2.03 -19.88
N LYS A 893 -33.29 -1.31 -18.94
CA LYS A 893 -33.87 -0.94 -17.64
C LYS A 893 -34.05 0.56 -17.54
N ASP A 894 -35.12 0.99 -16.85
CA ASP A 894 -35.45 2.41 -16.68
C ASP A 894 -34.32 3.23 -16.05
N TYR A 895 -33.59 2.63 -15.10
CA TYR A 895 -32.44 3.28 -14.46
C TYR A 895 -31.23 3.43 -15.39
N GLY A 896 -31.16 2.69 -16.50
CA GLY A 896 -30.05 2.75 -17.45
C GLY A 896 -29.88 4.14 -18.06
N LYS A 897 -31.00 4.84 -18.31
CA LYS A 897 -31.02 6.24 -18.74
C LYS A 897 -30.31 7.19 -17.77
N LEU A 898 -30.26 6.85 -16.47
CA LEU A 898 -29.56 7.65 -15.47
C LEU A 898 -28.04 7.50 -15.56
N PHE A 899 -27.54 6.32 -15.97
CA PHE A 899 -26.12 6.07 -16.23
C PHE A 899 -25.65 6.85 -17.46
N ILE A 900 -26.40 6.80 -18.56
CA ILE A 900 -26.08 7.55 -19.78
C ILE A 900 -25.99 9.06 -19.50
N LYS A 901 -26.86 9.59 -18.64
CA LYS A 901 -26.81 10.99 -18.21
C LYS A 901 -25.59 11.36 -17.35
N GLN A 902 -24.83 10.39 -16.85
CA GLN A 902 -23.56 10.66 -16.16
C GLN A 902 -22.39 10.86 -17.11
N LEU A 903 -22.55 10.53 -18.40
CA LEU A 903 -21.53 10.78 -19.41
C LEU A 903 -21.25 12.29 -19.53
N PRO A 904 -20.03 12.69 -19.90
CA PRO A 904 -19.71 14.09 -20.15
C PRO A 904 -20.62 14.70 -21.23
N SER A 905 -20.85 16.01 -21.15
CA SER A 905 -21.64 16.70 -22.17
C SER A 905 -20.98 16.59 -23.54
N GLY A 906 -21.76 16.21 -24.57
CA GLY A 906 -21.26 15.95 -25.93
C GLY A 906 -21.05 14.45 -26.23
N VAL A 907 -20.87 13.62 -25.20
CA VAL A 907 -20.67 12.17 -25.38
C VAL A 907 -22.01 11.45 -25.44
N ASN A 908 -22.27 10.76 -26.54
CA ASN A 908 -23.46 9.93 -26.73
C ASN A 908 -23.16 8.46 -26.42
N ALA A 909 -24.19 7.70 -26.08
CA ALA A 909 -24.07 6.24 -25.98
C ALA A 909 -24.39 5.62 -27.33
N ASN A 910 -23.35 5.19 -28.05
CA ASN A 910 -23.47 4.57 -29.36
C ASN A 910 -23.83 3.09 -29.19
N LEU A 911 -24.91 2.66 -29.83
CA LEU A 911 -25.39 1.29 -29.78
C LEU A 911 -24.91 0.55 -31.03
N GLY A 912 -24.42 -0.68 -30.89
CA GLY A 912 -24.11 -1.52 -32.05
C GLY A 912 -23.79 -2.97 -31.71
N ASN A 913 -23.80 -3.83 -32.71
CA ASN A 913 -23.31 -5.20 -32.57
C ASN A 913 -21.76 -5.24 -32.48
N ILE A 914 -21.20 -6.43 -32.23
CA ILE A 914 -19.74 -6.59 -31.97
C ILE A 914 -18.86 -6.05 -33.11
N ASN A 915 -19.28 -6.23 -34.37
CA ASN A 915 -18.51 -5.78 -35.53
C ASN A 915 -18.59 -4.26 -35.68
N GLU A 916 -19.78 -3.68 -35.52
CA GLU A 916 -20.00 -2.23 -35.57
C GLU A 916 -19.23 -1.50 -34.47
N VAL A 917 -19.25 -2.03 -33.24
CA VAL A 917 -18.49 -1.47 -32.12
C VAL A 917 -16.99 -1.56 -32.42
N LYS A 918 -16.49 -2.73 -32.82
CA LYS A 918 -15.07 -2.91 -33.17
C LYS A 918 -14.61 -1.92 -34.24
N GLU A 919 -15.41 -1.73 -35.29
CA GLU A 919 -15.10 -0.79 -36.38
C GLU A 919 -15.02 0.65 -35.88
N ARG A 920 -15.99 1.10 -35.07
CA ARG A 920 -15.98 2.47 -34.51
C ARG A 920 -14.81 2.70 -33.56
N VAL A 921 -14.50 1.74 -32.69
CA VAL A 921 -13.34 1.83 -31.77
C VAL A 921 -12.02 1.93 -32.55
N ASN A 922 -11.85 1.11 -33.59
CA ASN A 922 -10.66 1.20 -34.47
C ASN A 922 -10.58 2.56 -35.16
N ASN A 923 -11.68 3.04 -35.74
CA ASN A 923 -11.71 4.34 -36.39
C ASN A 923 -11.41 5.49 -35.42
N PHE A 924 -11.91 5.41 -34.19
CA PHE A 924 -11.63 6.41 -33.17
C PHE A 924 -10.13 6.49 -32.86
N PHE A 925 -9.49 5.36 -32.56
CA PHE A 925 -8.05 5.35 -32.26
C PHE A 925 -7.17 5.71 -33.47
N ASN A 926 -7.54 5.31 -34.68
CA ASN A 926 -6.81 5.64 -35.91
C ASN A 926 -6.90 7.14 -36.27
N ASN A 927 -7.99 7.81 -35.90
CA ASN A 927 -8.16 9.24 -36.17
C ASN A 927 -7.38 10.15 -35.19
N GLN A 928 -6.78 9.57 -34.14
CA GLN A 928 -6.00 10.28 -33.13
C GLN A 928 -4.47 10.09 -33.32
N GLU A 929 -4.06 9.16 -34.19
CA GLU A 929 -2.68 8.99 -34.67
C GLU A 929 -2.39 9.93 -35.85
#